data_AF-A0A401HZ78-F1
#
_entry.id   AF-A0A401HZ78-F1
#
_cell.length_a   1.000
_cell.length_b   1.000
_cell.length_c   1.000
_cell.angle_alpha   90.00
_cell.angle_beta   90.00
_cell.angle_gamma   90.00
#
_symmetry.space_group_name_H-M   'P 1'
#
loop_
_entity.id
_entity.type
_entity.pdbx_description
1 polymer ?
#
loop_
_entity_poly.entity_id
_entity_poly.type
_entity_poly.pdbx_seq_one_letter_code
_entity_poly.pdbx_strand_id
1 'polypeptide(L)'
;MGTFAMQASANTEDTAPQTVVKRFEALDENAFTPATYRLAKMEYVKVKALLDDPNATSDEINAALQTLDTRIAALKVRSGSESLWKTYQDYFEIGNIYSGAGNLNPNNPRGLLTSTHFNSISAENVMKPESLSTGNAGTAGTFRIFEGSNHASDQMVREAQEKDITVHGHVLVWHGQTPSWVNGGTSGNYTRTQARENMERYIKTVVEHFDTYYPGVVASWDVVNEAFVDGAPSIPADANWKDYLRKGNQSGWYKSYSRDMSENQDPSDFLYDAFVFSRKYTDAKLFYNDFNLYQDGKSKLVAMMTKELNERYKKEYPNDPRQLIEGVGMQSHNYIMDTPPSSVENGILNLLSAGVDIGISELDLFAWFPYNGEPTRDYMDLRDRGIEHIIASNGTEQERNYWINRGVTNGSEIEVIQAELFAEYFQIYKKYAAHIDRVTFWGLNDSQSWRRGHNPLLWNSDFSPKDAFFAVSNPEAYLGIEQKGAYLTGPASVVSGTSFHVNFNISAVNDSDFQKIFGQDLTIQFDPNVLTFVEAQSLTEGLVVLDSKEVSPGKIRFLVAALGEDKVIPANGNFLDLTFVAKPITAPVETAVAVDNVILANGQGQELQVPGSTLTFDVMVEPVDKAALHTLISSAQSKVDAAVEGTAHGQYITGSKALLQAAIDKAQAVADQAQATQQQIDQAAADLTLAITAFESSRISVDVNGDDKVSVGDLAIVAAGYGKKSTDSDWDKFKAGDVNKDGIIDIHDLTTVARKILES
;
A
#
# COMPACT_ATOMS: atom_id res chain seq x y z
N MET A 1 -47.34 55.29 4.72
CA MET A 1 -47.87 55.01 3.37
C MET A 1 -46.64 54.94 2.47
N GLY A 2 -46.24 53.82 1.89
CA GLY A 2 -47.03 52.79 1.23
C GLY A 2 -46.53 52.72 -0.21
N THR A 3 -45.79 51.65 -0.53
CA THR A 3 -45.74 50.91 -1.80
C THR A 3 -45.73 51.67 -3.14
N PHE A 4 -44.77 51.35 -4.02
CA PHE A 4 -45.05 50.61 -5.26
C PHE A 4 -43.78 49.96 -5.82
N ALA A 5 -43.93 48.71 -6.24
CA ALA A 5 -42.95 47.83 -6.88
C ALA A 5 -43.17 47.77 -8.41
N MET A 6 -42.30 46.99 -9.08
CA MET A 6 -42.26 46.53 -10.49
C MET A 6 -41.51 47.45 -11.48
N GLN A 7 -40.67 46.97 -12.41
CA GLN A 7 -40.42 45.61 -12.92
C GLN A 7 -39.10 45.55 -13.74
N ALA A 8 -38.38 44.45 -13.54
CA ALA A 8 -37.57 43.64 -14.48
C ALA A 8 -36.95 44.22 -15.78
N SER A 9 -35.64 44.02 -15.92
CA SER A 9 -35.01 43.26 -17.02
C SER A 9 -33.64 42.74 -16.56
N ALA A 10 -33.46 41.44 -16.31
CA ALA A 10 -32.88 40.49 -17.28
C ALA A 10 -31.59 41.00 -17.96
N ASN A 11 -30.44 40.59 -17.39
CA ASN A 11 -29.21 40.27 -18.12
C ASN A 11 -28.34 39.40 -17.20
N THR A 12 -28.52 38.08 -17.30
CA THR A 12 -27.59 37.08 -16.79
C THR A 12 -26.45 36.95 -17.81
N GLU A 13 -25.44 37.79 -17.69
CA GLU A 13 -24.11 37.48 -18.23
C GLU A 13 -23.40 36.61 -17.19
N ASP A 14 -23.44 35.29 -17.37
CA ASP A 14 -22.62 34.34 -16.62
C ASP A 14 -21.17 34.58 -17.08
N THR A 15 -20.41 35.38 -16.32
CA THR A 15 -19.03 35.72 -16.66
C THR A 15 -18.14 34.48 -16.49
N ALA A 16 -17.20 34.27 -17.41
CA ALA A 16 -16.25 33.14 -17.39
C ALA A 16 -15.58 32.84 -16.01
N PRO A 17 -15.31 33.83 -15.12
CA PRO A 17 -14.85 33.61 -13.75
C PRO A 17 -15.77 32.73 -12.89
N GLN A 18 -17.10 32.89 -13.01
CA GLN A 18 -18.04 32.08 -12.22
C GLN A 18 -18.10 30.63 -12.72
N THR A 19 -17.81 30.39 -13.99
CA THR A 19 -17.92 29.06 -14.59
C THR A 19 -16.81 28.11 -14.13
N VAL A 20 -15.55 28.58 -14.05
CA VAL A 20 -14.42 27.73 -13.63
C VAL A 20 -14.53 27.36 -12.15
N VAL A 21 -14.90 28.32 -11.29
CA VAL A 21 -15.12 28.10 -9.86
C VAL A 21 -16.25 27.09 -9.62
N LYS A 22 -17.41 27.27 -10.27
CA LYS A 22 -18.53 26.32 -10.19
C LYS A 22 -18.15 24.92 -10.68
N ARG A 23 -17.33 24.83 -11.74
CA ARG A 23 -16.82 23.54 -12.24
C ARG A 23 -15.98 22.81 -11.19
N PHE A 24 -15.08 23.51 -10.50
CA PHE A 24 -14.31 22.91 -9.41
C PHE A 24 -15.20 22.51 -8.22
N GLU A 25 -16.12 23.36 -7.80
CA GLU A 25 -17.05 23.11 -6.68
C GLU A 25 -17.96 21.90 -6.93
N ALA A 26 -18.19 21.52 -8.20
CA ALA A 26 -18.97 20.35 -8.57
C ALA A 26 -18.16 19.03 -8.63
N LEU A 27 -16.84 19.07 -8.44
CA LEU A 27 -16.00 17.88 -8.47
C LEU A 27 -16.14 17.06 -7.17
N ASP A 28 -16.14 15.74 -7.32
CA ASP A 28 -15.96 14.81 -6.20
C ASP A 28 -14.46 14.54 -6.00
N GLU A 29 -13.91 14.90 -4.84
CA GLU A 29 -12.51 14.64 -4.46
C GLU A 29 -12.15 13.15 -4.56
N ASN A 30 -13.12 12.25 -4.34
CA ASN A 30 -12.89 10.80 -4.41
C ASN A 30 -12.86 10.25 -5.83
N ALA A 31 -13.30 11.01 -6.84
CA ALA A 31 -13.23 10.62 -8.23
C ALA A 31 -11.83 10.82 -8.84
N PHE A 32 -10.95 11.63 -8.22
CA PHE A 32 -9.67 12.03 -8.80
C PHE A 32 -8.48 11.66 -7.93
N THR A 33 -7.31 11.44 -8.56
CA THR A 33 -6.10 11.05 -7.85
C THR A 33 -5.68 12.14 -6.85
N PRO A 34 -5.20 11.76 -5.64
CA PRO A 34 -4.92 12.70 -4.57
C PRO A 34 -4.04 13.91 -4.95
N ALA A 35 -2.97 13.71 -5.71
CA ALA A 35 -2.02 14.78 -6.03
C ALA A 35 -2.57 15.75 -7.07
N THR A 36 -3.18 15.26 -8.15
CA THR A 36 -3.77 16.14 -9.17
C THR A 36 -4.94 16.96 -8.61
N TYR A 37 -5.78 16.35 -7.77
CA TYR A 37 -6.86 17.08 -7.09
C TYR A 37 -6.32 18.12 -6.12
N ARG A 38 -5.29 17.80 -5.32
CA ARG A 38 -4.64 18.74 -4.39
C ARG A 38 -4.09 19.95 -5.12
N LEU A 39 -3.45 19.76 -6.28
CA LEU A 39 -2.97 20.85 -7.12
C LEU A 39 -4.10 21.76 -7.61
N ALA A 40 -5.21 21.20 -8.09
CA ALA A 40 -6.38 21.99 -8.46
C ALA A 40 -6.99 22.74 -7.25
N LYS A 41 -7.08 22.09 -6.09
CA LYS A 41 -7.58 22.67 -4.84
C LYS A 41 -6.72 23.85 -4.37
N MET A 42 -5.40 23.76 -4.47
CA MET A 42 -4.49 24.86 -4.15
C MET A 42 -4.76 26.09 -5.01
N GLU A 43 -4.96 25.91 -6.32
CA GLU A 43 -5.29 27.02 -7.22
C GLU A 43 -6.70 27.57 -6.97
N TYR A 44 -7.66 26.70 -6.65
CA TYR A 44 -9.01 27.12 -6.25
C TYR A 44 -9.00 28.02 -5.01
N VAL A 45 -8.23 27.65 -3.97
CA VAL A 45 -8.08 28.48 -2.76
C VAL A 45 -7.47 29.84 -3.08
N LYS A 46 -6.45 29.90 -3.96
CA LYS A 46 -5.88 31.17 -4.42
C LYS A 46 -6.90 32.03 -5.17
N VAL A 47 -7.69 31.42 -6.06
CA VAL A 47 -8.77 32.12 -6.79
C VAL A 47 -9.79 32.70 -5.81
N LYS A 48 -10.25 31.94 -4.80
CA LYS A 48 -11.18 32.46 -3.78
C LYS A 48 -10.58 33.63 -3.01
N ALA A 49 -9.33 33.53 -2.57
CA ALA A 49 -8.65 34.60 -1.85
C ALA A 49 -8.53 35.89 -2.70
N LEU A 50 -8.23 35.77 -4.00
CA LEU A 50 -8.17 36.91 -4.92
C LEU A 50 -9.55 37.51 -5.19
N LEU A 51 -10.60 36.69 -5.30
CA LEU A 51 -11.98 37.18 -5.47
C LEU A 51 -12.49 37.94 -4.23
N ASP A 52 -12.00 37.58 -3.04
CA ASP A 52 -12.33 38.24 -1.78
C ASP A 52 -11.46 39.47 -1.47
N ASP A 53 -10.33 39.65 -2.18
CA ASP A 53 -9.44 40.80 -2.00
C ASP A 53 -9.91 42.01 -2.84
N PRO A 54 -10.37 43.11 -2.21
CA PRO A 54 -10.82 44.30 -2.92
C PRO A 54 -9.72 45.01 -3.72
N ASN A 55 -8.44 44.65 -3.53
CA ASN A 55 -7.31 45.23 -4.24
C ASN A 55 -6.79 44.34 -5.38
N ALA A 56 -7.29 43.11 -5.53
CA ALA A 56 -6.87 42.22 -6.60
C ALA A 56 -7.28 42.79 -7.97
N THR A 57 -6.34 42.80 -8.90
CA THR A 57 -6.59 43.26 -10.27
C THR A 57 -7.32 42.20 -11.09
N SER A 58 -8.03 42.62 -12.13
CA SER A 58 -8.68 41.68 -13.06
C SER A 58 -7.67 40.75 -13.74
N ASP A 59 -6.44 41.21 -13.99
CA ASP A 59 -5.39 40.40 -14.61
C ASP A 59 -4.90 39.30 -13.67
N GLU A 60 -4.72 39.59 -12.38
CA GLU A 60 -4.36 38.58 -11.36
C GLU A 60 -5.45 37.52 -11.21
N ILE A 61 -6.71 37.95 -11.15
CA ILE A 61 -7.87 37.04 -11.08
C ILE A 61 -7.94 36.15 -12.33
N ASN A 62 -7.80 36.73 -13.52
CA ASN A 62 -7.84 35.99 -14.78
C ASN A 62 -6.69 34.98 -14.91
N ALA A 63 -5.46 35.35 -14.50
CA ALA A 63 -4.32 34.45 -14.50
C ALA A 63 -4.49 33.26 -13.53
N ALA A 64 -5.01 33.52 -12.33
CA ALA A 64 -5.32 32.47 -11.36
C ALA A 64 -6.43 31.54 -11.86
N LEU A 65 -7.49 32.08 -12.47
CA LEU A 65 -8.56 31.30 -13.09
C LEU A 65 -8.05 30.41 -14.23
N GLN A 66 -7.16 30.93 -15.09
CA GLN A 66 -6.56 30.16 -16.16
C GLN A 66 -5.69 29.02 -15.63
N THR A 67 -4.96 29.26 -14.53
CA THR A 67 -4.16 28.24 -13.86
C THR A 67 -5.06 27.16 -13.25
N LEU A 68 -6.14 27.55 -12.58
CA LEU A 68 -7.15 26.63 -12.06
C LEU A 68 -7.78 25.79 -13.18
N ASP A 69 -8.20 26.41 -14.28
CA ASP A 69 -8.80 25.71 -15.42
C ASP A 69 -7.83 24.68 -16.02
N THR A 70 -6.54 25.04 -16.12
CA THR A 70 -5.48 24.12 -16.53
C THR A 70 -5.34 22.94 -15.56
N ARG A 71 -5.42 23.17 -14.24
CA ARG A 71 -5.35 22.09 -13.24
C ARG A 71 -6.59 21.20 -13.27
N ILE A 72 -7.78 21.77 -13.48
CA ILE A 72 -9.03 20.99 -13.67
C ILE A 72 -8.89 20.09 -14.91
N ALA A 73 -8.36 20.62 -16.01
CA ALA A 73 -8.15 19.84 -17.24
C ALA A 73 -7.07 18.75 -17.08
N ALA A 74 -6.15 18.91 -16.12
CA ALA A 74 -5.09 17.95 -15.81
C ALA A 74 -5.45 16.92 -14.73
N LEU A 75 -6.68 16.94 -14.21
CA LEU A 75 -7.13 15.97 -13.21
C LEU A 75 -7.06 14.55 -13.78
N LYS A 76 -6.47 13.63 -13.02
CA LYS A 76 -6.47 12.20 -13.34
C LYS A 76 -7.56 11.51 -12.54
N VAL A 77 -8.38 10.70 -13.20
CA VAL A 77 -9.47 9.94 -12.57
C VAL A 77 -8.88 8.75 -11.81
N ARG A 78 -9.38 8.47 -10.60
CA ARG A 78 -9.04 7.23 -9.89
C ARG A 78 -9.58 6.06 -10.69
N SER A 79 -8.69 5.19 -11.15
CA SER A 79 -9.01 3.97 -11.89
C SER A 79 -8.07 2.85 -11.47
N GLY A 80 -8.46 1.59 -11.69
CA GLY A 80 -7.72 0.41 -11.24
C GLY A 80 -8.32 -0.30 -10.03
N SER A 81 -7.92 -1.56 -9.82
CA SER A 81 -8.50 -2.56 -8.91
C SER A 81 -8.07 -2.44 -7.45
N GLU A 82 -9.01 -2.85 -6.59
CA GLU A 82 -8.99 -3.43 -5.24
C GLU A 82 -7.69 -4.07 -4.69
N SER A 83 -6.84 -4.62 -5.55
CA SER A 83 -5.62 -5.31 -5.14
C SER A 83 -4.58 -5.30 -6.25
N LEU A 84 -3.32 -5.02 -5.90
CA LEU A 84 -2.24 -5.03 -6.88
C LEU A 84 -1.99 -6.45 -7.38
N TRP A 85 -1.96 -7.47 -6.51
CA TRP A 85 -1.73 -8.84 -6.95
C TRP A 85 -2.83 -9.35 -7.89
N LYS A 86 -4.10 -8.98 -7.67
CA LYS A 86 -5.20 -9.34 -8.60
C LYS A 86 -5.03 -8.65 -9.95
N THR A 87 -4.66 -7.36 -9.94
CA THR A 87 -4.38 -6.59 -11.17
C THR A 87 -3.35 -7.29 -12.06
N TYR A 88 -2.35 -7.92 -11.43
CA TYR A 88 -1.19 -8.50 -12.11
C TYR A 88 -1.19 -10.03 -12.13
N GLN A 89 -2.27 -10.70 -11.71
CA GLN A 89 -2.31 -12.17 -11.56
C GLN A 89 -1.98 -12.95 -12.84
N ASP A 90 -2.33 -12.40 -14.01
CA ASP A 90 -2.05 -13.00 -15.32
C ASP A 90 -0.66 -12.62 -15.88
N TYR A 91 0.10 -11.80 -15.14
CA TYR A 91 1.40 -11.28 -15.55
C TYR A 91 2.54 -11.81 -14.67
N PHE A 92 2.47 -11.56 -13.36
CA PHE A 92 3.53 -11.91 -12.40
C PHE A 92 3.02 -11.78 -10.95
N GLU A 93 3.75 -12.36 -10.00
CA GLU A 93 3.49 -12.14 -8.58
C GLU A 93 3.76 -10.68 -8.18
N ILE A 94 2.98 -10.15 -7.24
CA ILE A 94 3.19 -8.84 -6.63
C ILE A 94 3.56 -9.06 -5.17
N GLY A 95 4.77 -8.63 -4.80
CA GLY A 95 5.30 -8.83 -3.46
C GLY A 95 5.61 -7.57 -2.67
N ASN A 96 5.79 -7.75 -1.36
CA ASN A 96 6.31 -6.74 -0.46
C ASN A 96 7.31 -7.36 0.53
N ILE A 97 7.94 -6.55 1.36
CA ILE A 97 8.83 -7.06 2.41
C ILE A 97 8.08 -7.48 3.67
N TYR A 98 8.63 -8.47 4.35
CA TYR A 98 8.37 -8.74 5.76
C TYR A 98 9.46 -8.08 6.62
N SER A 99 9.07 -7.08 7.40
CA SER A 99 9.99 -6.36 8.30
C SER A 99 9.75 -6.61 9.80
N GLY A 100 8.76 -7.44 10.14
CA GLY A 100 8.57 -7.92 11.52
C GLY A 100 7.18 -8.47 11.81
N ALA A 101 6.99 -8.90 13.06
CA ALA A 101 5.72 -9.47 13.52
C ALA A 101 4.53 -8.53 13.25
N GLY A 102 3.41 -9.11 12.83
CA GLY A 102 2.21 -8.37 12.48
C GLY A 102 2.14 -7.93 11.01
N ASN A 103 3.20 -8.12 10.20
CA ASN A 103 3.19 -7.84 8.75
C ASN A 103 2.09 -8.58 8.01
N LEU A 104 1.67 -9.76 8.49
CA LEU A 104 0.62 -10.59 7.87
C LEU A 104 -0.64 -10.71 8.73
N ASN A 105 -0.76 -9.93 9.81
CA ASN A 105 -1.95 -9.96 10.67
C ASN A 105 -3.00 -8.95 10.16
N PRO A 106 -4.12 -9.40 9.55
CA PRO A 106 -5.10 -8.51 8.92
C PRO A 106 -5.82 -7.58 9.90
N ASN A 107 -5.69 -7.81 11.21
CA ASN A 107 -6.31 -6.98 12.24
C ASN A 107 -5.51 -5.70 12.56
N ASN A 108 -4.42 -5.43 11.84
CA ASN A 108 -3.68 -4.16 11.93
C ASN A 108 -3.46 -3.56 10.53
N PRO A 109 -3.20 -2.24 10.42
CA PRO A 109 -3.07 -1.57 9.12
C PRO A 109 -2.01 -2.18 8.19
N ARG A 110 -0.88 -2.67 8.74
CA ARG A 110 0.19 -3.27 7.93
C ARG A 110 -0.24 -4.60 7.33
N GLY A 111 -0.83 -5.47 8.16
CA GLY A 111 -1.29 -6.76 7.70
C GLY A 111 -2.52 -6.66 6.80
N LEU A 112 -3.41 -5.71 7.05
CA LEU A 112 -4.51 -5.40 6.14
C LEU A 112 -3.98 -5.00 4.76
N LEU A 113 -3.08 -4.00 4.70
CA LEU A 113 -2.48 -3.58 3.44
C LEU A 113 -1.73 -4.73 2.74
N THR A 114 -1.00 -5.53 3.51
CA THR A 114 -0.26 -6.67 2.97
C THR A 114 -1.20 -7.70 2.34
N SER A 115 -2.24 -8.14 3.08
CA SER A 115 -3.21 -9.12 2.60
C SER A 115 -4.06 -8.60 1.44
N THR A 116 -4.32 -7.29 1.40
CA THR A 116 -5.08 -6.69 0.32
C THR A 116 -4.26 -6.71 -0.97
N HIS A 117 -3.00 -6.30 -0.96
CA HIS A 117 -2.29 -5.96 -2.21
C HIS A 117 -1.22 -6.96 -2.68
N PHE A 118 -0.73 -7.88 -1.84
CA PHE A 118 0.44 -8.71 -2.19
C PHE A 118 0.18 -10.20 -2.00
N ASN A 119 0.70 -11.00 -2.94
CA ASN A 119 0.65 -12.47 -2.92
C ASN A 119 2.04 -13.13 -2.77
N SER A 120 3.08 -12.32 -2.58
CA SER A 120 4.45 -12.78 -2.33
C SER A 120 5.14 -11.92 -1.26
N ILE A 121 6.09 -12.50 -0.51
CA ILE A 121 6.89 -11.76 0.48
C ILE A 121 8.38 -12.07 0.40
N SER A 122 9.20 -11.04 0.60
CA SER A 122 10.64 -11.15 0.78
C SER A 122 11.03 -10.78 2.21
N ALA A 123 11.95 -11.52 2.83
CA ALA A 123 12.48 -11.14 4.13
C ALA A 123 13.38 -9.90 4.01
N GLU A 124 13.02 -8.76 4.64
CA GLU A 124 13.88 -7.56 4.60
C GLU A 124 15.25 -7.84 5.26
N ASN A 125 15.22 -8.55 6.40
CA ASN A 125 16.42 -8.84 7.19
C ASN A 125 16.44 -10.24 7.82
N VAL A 126 15.26 -10.85 8.05
CA VAL A 126 15.14 -12.03 8.93
C VAL A 126 15.69 -13.33 8.31
N MET A 127 16.01 -13.34 7.02
CA MET A 127 16.69 -14.46 6.33
C MET A 127 18.12 -14.14 5.89
N LYS A 128 18.66 -12.96 6.24
CA LYS A 128 20.07 -12.65 5.98
C LYS A 128 21.00 -13.53 6.82
N PRO A 129 22.22 -13.84 6.38
CA PRO A 129 23.07 -14.82 7.07
C PRO A 129 23.40 -14.52 8.52
N GLU A 130 23.53 -13.25 8.90
CA GLU A 130 23.76 -12.85 10.30
C GLU A 130 22.52 -12.98 11.19
N SER A 131 21.33 -13.02 10.58
CA SER A 131 20.08 -13.30 11.28
C SER A 131 19.98 -14.81 11.55
N LEU A 132 20.18 -15.62 10.50
CA LEU A 132 20.05 -17.08 10.57
C LEU A 132 21.17 -17.78 11.35
N SER A 133 22.36 -17.18 11.45
CA SER A 133 23.49 -17.78 12.17
C SER A 133 24.41 -16.76 12.82
N THR A 134 25.24 -17.22 13.76
CA THR A 134 26.27 -16.42 14.45
C THR A 134 27.57 -17.19 14.62
N GLY A 135 28.67 -16.47 14.82
CA GLY A 135 30.00 -17.04 15.03
C GLY A 135 31.09 -16.20 14.39
N ASN A 136 32.30 -16.30 14.94
CA ASN A 136 33.48 -15.59 14.45
C ASN A 136 34.35 -16.50 13.56
N ALA A 137 35.19 -15.90 12.71
CA ALA A 137 36.19 -16.63 11.95
C ALA A 137 37.04 -17.54 12.86
N GLY A 138 37.18 -18.81 12.48
CA GLY A 138 37.93 -19.82 13.21
C GLY A 138 37.12 -20.55 14.31
N THR A 139 35.84 -20.23 14.46
CA THR A 139 34.90 -20.93 15.36
C THR A 139 33.81 -21.65 14.57
N ALA A 140 33.21 -22.69 15.16
CA ALA A 140 32.04 -23.32 14.56
C ALA A 140 30.84 -22.36 14.64
N GLY A 141 30.15 -22.18 13.53
CA GLY A 141 28.90 -21.40 13.48
C GLY A 141 27.76 -22.05 14.28
N THR A 142 26.91 -21.20 14.84
CA THR A 142 25.68 -21.57 15.54
C THR A 142 24.48 -21.04 14.75
N PHE A 143 23.58 -21.93 14.34
CA PHE A 143 22.32 -21.57 13.67
C PHE A 143 21.26 -21.17 14.69
N ARG A 144 20.43 -20.18 14.33
CA ARG A 144 19.28 -19.73 15.13
C ARG A 144 17.95 -20.34 14.67
N ILE A 145 17.99 -21.10 13.58
CA ILE A 145 16.88 -21.85 13.01
C ILE A 145 17.07 -23.34 13.28
N PHE A 146 16.01 -24.01 13.74
CA PHE A 146 15.94 -25.44 14.02
C PHE A 146 14.47 -25.89 14.14
N GLU A 147 14.20 -27.19 14.24
CA GLU A 147 12.83 -27.68 14.43
C GLU A 147 12.14 -27.01 15.62
N GLY A 148 11.04 -26.29 15.35
CA GLY A 148 10.27 -25.60 16.39
C GLY A 148 10.90 -24.31 16.92
N SER A 149 11.91 -23.74 16.26
CA SER A 149 12.37 -22.39 16.61
C SER A 149 11.29 -21.34 16.38
N ASN A 150 11.29 -20.30 17.24
CA ASN A 150 10.48 -19.10 17.08
C ASN A 150 11.28 -17.98 16.40
N HIS A 151 12.24 -18.32 15.55
CA HIS A 151 13.00 -17.31 14.81
C HIS A 151 12.03 -16.51 13.91
N ALA A 152 12.32 -15.23 13.66
CA ALA A 152 11.39 -14.37 12.92
C ALA A 152 11.17 -14.86 11.47
N SER A 153 12.16 -15.54 10.88
CA SER A 153 11.99 -16.22 9.59
C SER A 153 11.00 -17.40 9.65
N ASP A 154 11.02 -18.19 10.73
CA ASP A 154 10.08 -19.31 10.91
C ASP A 154 8.65 -18.82 11.14
N GLN A 155 8.50 -17.66 11.79
CA GLN A 155 7.20 -17.01 11.95
C GLN A 155 6.70 -16.52 10.58
N MET A 156 7.54 -15.80 9.84
CA MET A 156 7.22 -15.29 8.50
C MET A 156 6.75 -16.40 7.55
N VAL A 157 7.54 -17.49 7.41
CA VAL A 157 7.22 -18.56 6.46
C VAL A 157 5.97 -19.34 6.88
N ARG A 158 5.77 -19.55 8.18
CA ARG A 158 4.54 -20.18 8.70
C ARG A 158 3.30 -19.34 8.43
N GLU A 159 3.36 -18.04 8.73
CA GLU A 159 2.25 -17.12 8.47
C GLU A 159 1.94 -17.00 6.96
N ALA A 160 2.98 -17.05 6.11
CA ALA A 160 2.83 -17.08 4.66
C ALA A 160 2.14 -18.36 4.19
N GLN A 161 2.55 -19.52 4.74
CA GLN A 161 1.92 -20.82 4.45
C GLN A 161 0.44 -20.84 4.82
N GLU A 162 0.07 -20.28 5.98
CA GLU A 162 -1.32 -20.18 6.43
C GLU A 162 -2.21 -19.31 5.52
N LYS A 163 -1.59 -18.47 4.68
CA LYS A 163 -2.25 -17.46 3.84
C LYS A 163 -2.07 -17.69 2.35
N ASP A 164 -1.44 -18.80 1.96
CA ASP A 164 -1.13 -19.13 0.57
C ASP A 164 -0.31 -18.02 -0.13
N ILE A 165 0.66 -17.45 0.61
CA ILE A 165 1.58 -16.43 0.13
C ILE A 165 2.94 -17.09 -0.14
N THR A 166 3.52 -16.82 -1.30
CA THR A 166 4.86 -17.33 -1.63
C THR A 166 5.95 -16.52 -0.93
N VAL A 167 7.05 -17.19 -0.60
CA VAL A 167 8.22 -16.55 0.00
C VAL A 167 9.38 -16.57 -0.98
N HIS A 168 10.00 -15.40 -1.17
CA HIS A 168 11.31 -15.28 -1.79
C HIS A 168 12.39 -15.17 -0.70
N GLY A 169 13.27 -16.17 -0.65
CA GLY A 169 14.34 -16.26 0.33
C GLY A 169 15.48 -15.30 -0.01
N HIS A 170 15.79 -14.40 0.92
CA HIS A 170 16.81 -13.36 0.75
C HIS A 170 17.70 -13.31 2.00
N VAL A 171 18.96 -13.74 1.98
CA VAL A 171 19.82 -14.23 0.88
C VAL A 171 20.79 -15.28 1.45
N LEU A 172 21.27 -16.23 0.63
CA LEU A 172 22.23 -17.26 1.06
C LEU A 172 23.69 -16.76 1.12
N VAL A 173 24.18 -16.09 0.08
CA VAL A 173 25.57 -15.62 -0.02
C VAL A 173 25.60 -14.12 -0.31
N TRP A 174 26.14 -13.34 0.63
CA TRP A 174 26.34 -11.91 0.45
C TRP A 174 27.67 -11.46 1.01
N HIS A 175 28.17 -10.32 0.53
CA HIS A 175 29.39 -9.69 1.04
C HIS A 175 29.10 -8.88 2.31
N GLY A 176 27.87 -8.37 2.45
CA GLY A 176 27.33 -7.73 3.65
C GLY A 176 26.61 -8.70 4.59
N GLN A 177 26.30 -8.24 5.81
CA GLN A 177 25.45 -8.91 6.81
C GLN A 177 25.67 -10.43 6.95
N THR A 178 26.94 -10.86 6.88
CA THR A 178 27.35 -12.26 6.90
C THR A 178 28.30 -12.50 8.06
N PRO A 179 28.01 -13.47 8.95
CA PRO A 179 28.85 -13.73 10.10
C PRO A 179 30.19 -14.33 9.65
N SER A 180 31.27 -13.84 10.26
CA SER A 180 32.62 -14.15 9.79
C SER A 180 33.02 -15.63 9.91
N TRP A 181 32.28 -16.45 10.66
CA TRP A 181 32.50 -17.91 10.66
C TRP A 181 32.28 -18.55 9.29
N VAL A 182 31.46 -17.95 8.42
CA VAL A 182 31.10 -18.52 7.12
C VAL A 182 32.21 -18.26 6.10
N ASN A 183 32.58 -16.99 5.89
CA ASN A 183 33.49 -16.56 4.81
C ASN A 183 34.82 -15.96 5.30
N GLY A 184 35.08 -15.96 6.61
CA GLY A 184 36.27 -15.36 7.21
C GLY A 184 36.16 -13.83 7.44
N GLY A 185 35.15 -13.15 6.87
CA GLY A 185 34.98 -11.71 6.97
C GLY A 185 36.15 -10.89 6.38
N THR A 186 36.24 -9.62 6.76
CA THR A 186 37.30 -8.71 6.29
C THR A 186 38.63 -8.91 7.02
N SER A 187 38.62 -9.49 8.21
CA SER A 187 39.81 -9.69 9.07
C SER A 187 40.32 -11.13 9.14
N GLY A 188 39.55 -12.12 8.69
CA GLY A 188 39.95 -13.53 8.72
C GLY A 188 40.86 -13.96 7.57
N ASN A 189 41.52 -15.11 7.76
CA ASN A 189 42.48 -15.71 6.83
C ASN A 189 42.04 -17.12 6.40
N TYR A 190 40.76 -17.32 6.11
CA TYR A 190 40.27 -18.62 5.63
C TYR A 190 40.86 -18.98 4.27
N THR A 191 41.23 -20.25 4.10
CA THR A 191 41.61 -20.83 2.81
C THR A 191 40.37 -21.02 1.93
N ARG A 192 40.58 -21.22 0.62
CA ARG A 192 39.48 -21.54 -0.31
C ARG A 192 38.68 -22.76 0.14
N THR A 193 39.36 -23.84 0.53
CA THR A 193 38.71 -25.08 1.00
C THR A 193 37.83 -24.82 2.23
N GLN A 194 38.34 -24.08 3.22
CA GLN A 194 37.56 -23.76 4.42
C GLN A 194 36.31 -22.93 4.11
N ALA A 195 36.45 -21.88 3.28
CA ALA A 195 35.31 -21.05 2.90
C ALA A 195 34.27 -21.84 2.08
N ARG A 196 34.73 -22.73 1.19
CA ARG A 196 33.86 -23.60 0.40
C ARG A 196 33.09 -24.61 1.26
N GLU A 197 33.74 -25.27 2.20
CA GLU A 197 33.09 -26.21 3.15
C GLU A 197 32.07 -25.51 4.04
N ASN A 198 32.41 -24.32 4.55
CA ASN A 198 31.48 -23.53 5.35
C ASN A 198 30.30 -23.00 4.54
N MET A 199 30.52 -22.61 3.27
CA MET A 199 29.44 -22.24 2.34
C MET A 199 28.47 -23.39 2.12
N GLU A 200 28.97 -24.58 1.77
CA GLU A 200 28.11 -25.76 1.55
C GLU A 200 27.33 -26.11 2.81
N ARG A 201 27.99 -26.09 3.98
CA ARG A 201 27.31 -26.34 5.26
C ARG A 201 26.22 -25.31 5.54
N TYR A 202 26.50 -24.03 5.33
CA TYR A 202 25.53 -22.96 5.56
C TYR A 202 24.32 -23.07 4.63
N ILE A 203 24.57 -23.15 3.31
CA ILE A 203 23.52 -23.28 2.30
C ILE A 203 22.66 -24.50 2.59
N LYS A 204 23.27 -25.67 2.75
CA LYS A 204 22.56 -26.91 3.06
C LYS A 204 21.65 -26.75 4.27
N THR A 205 22.18 -26.25 5.39
CA THR A 205 21.42 -26.15 6.64
C THR A 205 20.23 -25.20 6.50
N VAL A 206 20.41 -24.07 5.79
CA VAL A 206 19.35 -23.08 5.61
C VAL A 206 18.25 -23.58 4.68
N VAL A 207 18.60 -24.06 3.49
CA VAL A 207 17.58 -24.46 2.50
C VAL A 207 16.87 -25.75 2.94
N GLU A 208 17.59 -26.74 3.48
CA GLU A 208 16.95 -27.97 4.00
C GLU A 208 16.02 -27.66 5.17
N HIS A 209 16.34 -26.67 6.02
CA HIS A 209 15.45 -26.25 7.11
C HIS A 209 14.11 -25.76 6.56
N PHE A 210 14.11 -24.81 5.63
CA PHE A 210 12.86 -24.28 5.08
C PHE A 210 12.11 -25.30 4.22
N ASP A 211 12.81 -26.08 3.39
CA ASP A 211 12.17 -27.10 2.55
C ASP A 211 11.56 -28.25 3.37
N THR A 212 12.17 -28.61 4.50
CA THR A 212 11.68 -29.68 5.38
C THR A 212 10.48 -29.23 6.20
N TYR A 213 10.54 -28.05 6.83
CA TYR A 213 9.51 -27.61 7.77
C TYR A 213 8.40 -26.78 7.11
N TYR A 214 8.65 -26.21 5.93
CA TYR A 214 7.71 -25.36 5.19
C TYR A 214 7.72 -25.70 3.68
N PRO A 215 7.43 -26.95 3.31
CA PRO A 215 7.59 -27.43 1.94
C PRO A 215 6.77 -26.60 0.94
N GLY A 216 7.44 -26.11 -0.11
CA GLY A 216 6.82 -25.37 -1.21
C GLY A 216 6.51 -23.90 -0.92
N VAL A 217 6.77 -23.40 0.29
CA VAL A 217 6.47 -22.00 0.65
C VAL A 217 7.55 -21.06 0.15
N VAL A 218 8.83 -21.44 0.33
CA VAL A 218 9.95 -20.68 -0.25
C VAL A 218 10.11 -21.08 -1.72
N ALA A 219 9.52 -20.27 -2.60
CA ALA A 219 9.43 -20.56 -4.04
C ALA A 219 10.73 -20.26 -4.80
N SER A 220 11.53 -19.32 -4.28
CA SER A 220 12.79 -18.92 -4.91
C SER A 220 13.80 -18.40 -3.87
N TRP A 221 15.09 -18.43 -4.21
CA TRP A 221 16.18 -17.90 -3.40
C TRP A 221 17.07 -16.96 -4.19
N ASP A 222 17.38 -15.81 -3.58
CA ASP A 222 18.61 -15.09 -3.89
C ASP A 222 19.78 -15.91 -3.34
N VAL A 223 20.46 -16.62 -4.24
CA VAL A 223 21.61 -17.44 -3.88
C VAL A 223 22.81 -16.55 -3.62
N VAL A 224 23.09 -15.62 -4.52
CA VAL A 224 24.16 -14.62 -4.37
C VAL A 224 23.60 -13.23 -4.58
N ASN A 225 23.94 -12.32 -3.68
CA ASN A 225 23.58 -10.90 -3.76
C ASN A 225 24.82 -10.02 -3.99
N GLU A 226 24.71 -9.04 -4.88
CA GLU A 226 25.61 -7.88 -5.06
C GLU A 226 27.11 -8.23 -5.16
N ALA A 227 27.45 -9.20 -6.01
CA ALA A 227 28.83 -9.64 -6.21
C ALA A 227 29.67 -8.65 -7.05
N PHE A 228 29.02 -7.84 -7.90
CA PHE A 228 29.70 -6.86 -8.76
C PHE A 228 29.98 -5.54 -8.04
N VAL A 229 31.05 -4.87 -8.44
CA VAL A 229 31.34 -3.49 -8.03
C VAL A 229 30.34 -2.51 -8.62
N ASP A 230 30.30 -1.32 -8.04
CA ASP A 230 29.49 -0.20 -8.53
C ASP A 230 30.24 0.60 -9.59
N GLY A 231 29.51 1.39 -10.38
CA GLY A 231 30.12 2.33 -11.33
C GLY A 231 30.56 1.72 -12.66
N ALA A 232 29.79 0.76 -13.19
CA ALA A 232 29.98 0.21 -14.54
C ALA A 232 28.80 0.56 -15.47
N PRO A 233 28.54 1.86 -15.76
CA PRO A 233 27.42 2.27 -16.62
C PRO A 233 27.57 1.77 -18.07
N SER A 234 28.80 1.56 -18.53
CA SER A 234 29.14 0.96 -19.83
C SER A 234 30.41 0.09 -19.70
N ILE A 235 30.63 -0.80 -20.66
CA ILE A 235 31.76 -1.73 -20.68
C ILE A 235 32.40 -1.80 -22.09
N PRO A 236 33.72 -2.07 -22.20
CA PRO A 236 34.35 -2.33 -23.49
C PRO A 236 33.88 -3.67 -24.09
N ALA A 237 34.03 -3.83 -25.40
CA ALA A 237 33.52 -5.00 -26.12
C ALA A 237 34.19 -6.33 -25.72
N ASP A 238 35.43 -6.26 -25.22
CA ASP A 238 36.24 -7.38 -24.73
C ASP A 238 36.23 -7.50 -23.20
N ALA A 239 35.28 -6.85 -22.53
CA ALA A 239 35.14 -6.92 -21.08
C ALA A 239 34.97 -8.37 -20.59
N ASN A 240 35.67 -8.69 -19.51
CA ASN A 240 35.48 -9.93 -18.77
C ASN A 240 34.76 -9.62 -17.45
N TRP A 241 33.60 -10.24 -17.23
CA TRP A 241 32.80 -10.00 -16.03
C TRP A 241 33.56 -10.24 -14.71
N LYS A 242 34.53 -11.15 -14.69
CA LYS A 242 35.37 -11.46 -13.52
C LYS A 242 36.18 -10.25 -13.05
N ASP A 243 36.49 -9.31 -13.94
CA ASP A 243 37.24 -8.12 -13.58
C ASP A 243 36.44 -7.13 -12.73
N TYR A 244 35.10 -7.23 -12.77
CA TYR A 244 34.16 -6.32 -12.15
C TYR A 244 33.53 -6.88 -10.87
N LEU A 245 34.06 -7.97 -10.30
CA LEU A 245 33.64 -8.48 -9.00
C LEU A 245 34.22 -7.65 -7.86
N ARG A 246 33.52 -7.60 -6.71
CA ARG A 246 34.04 -7.04 -5.45
C ARG A 246 35.25 -7.86 -4.99
N LYS A 247 36.42 -7.23 -4.86
CA LYS A 247 37.70 -7.90 -4.55
C LYS A 247 38.22 -7.53 -3.15
N GLY A 248 39.12 -8.36 -2.64
CA GLY A 248 39.84 -8.09 -1.40
C GLY A 248 38.90 -7.85 -0.22
N ASN A 249 39.05 -6.72 0.49
CA ASN A 249 38.24 -6.42 1.67
C ASN A 249 36.78 -6.02 1.36
N GLN A 250 36.40 -5.92 0.09
CA GLN A 250 35.00 -5.71 -0.30
C GLN A 250 34.17 -7.00 -0.27
N SER A 251 34.82 -8.18 -0.33
CA SER A 251 34.15 -9.48 -0.32
C SER A 251 35.01 -10.52 0.38
N GLY A 252 34.56 -10.98 1.56
CA GLY A 252 35.19 -12.09 2.28
C GLY A 252 35.27 -13.36 1.42
N TRP A 253 34.25 -13.59 0.59
CA TRP A 253 34.20 -14.71 -0.35
C TRP A 253 35.31 -14.67 -1.39
N TYR A 254 35.43 -13.58 -2.15
CA TYR A 254 36.49 -13.41 -3.16
C TYR A 254 37.87 -13.52 -2.50
N LYS A 255 38.05 -12.88 -1.33
CA LYS A 255 39.30 -12.90 -0.57
C LYS A 255 39.73 -14.31 -0.16
N SER A 256 38.81 -15.14 0.32
CA SER A 256 39.12 -16.51 0.72
C SER A 256 39.29 -17.44 -0.47
N TYR A 257 38.48 -17.30 -1.52
CA TYR A 257 38.62 -18.10 -2.74
C TYR A 257 39.88 -17.79 -3.54
N SER A 258 40.49 -16.63 -3.33
CA SER A 258 41.80 -16.25 -3.88
C SER A 258 43.00 -16.94 -3.21
N ARG A 259 42.79 -17.70 -2.12
CA ARG A 259 43.87 -18.33 -1.36
C ARG A 259 44.03 -19.80 -1.70
N ASP A 260 45.30 -20.24 -1.74
CA ASP A 260 45.69 -21.63 -1.98
C ASP A 260 45.09 -22.22 -3.27
N MET A 261 44.94 -21.38 -4.30
CA MET A 261 44.39 -21.80 -5.59
C MET A 261 45.37 -22.67 -6.37
N SER A 262 44.83 -23.70 -7.02
CA SER A 262 45.52 -24.43 -8.10
C SER A 262 45.46 -23.64 -9.42
N GLU A 263 46.30 -23.99 -10.39
CA GLU A 263 46.42 -23.31 -11.69
C GLU A 263 45.09 -23.17 -12.48
N ASN A 264 44.13 -24.08 -12.27
CA ASN A 264 42.85 -24.09 -12.98
C ASN A 264 41.68 -23.50 -12.17
N GLN A 265 41.95 -22.79 -11.07
CA GLN A 265 40.95 -22.20 -10.20
C GLN A 265 40.93 -20.67 -10.34
N ASP A 266 39.74 -20.09 -10.25
CA ASP A 266 39.54 -18.65 -10.26
C ASP A 266 38.82 -18.22 -8.97
N PRO A 267 39.11 -17.04 -8.40
CA PRO A 267 38.39 -16.57 -7.23
C PRO A 267 36.89 -16.48 -7.44
N SER A 268 36.42 -16.18 -8.67
CA SER A 268 35.00 -16.09 -9.03
C SER A 268 34.22 -17.40 -8.90
N ASP A 269 34.91 -18.55 -8.77
CA ASP A 269 34.28 -19.85 -8.58
C ASP A 269 33.36 -19.91 -7.34
N PHE A 270 33.50 -19.00 -6.37
CA PHE A 270 32.57 -18.93 -5.23
C PHE A 270 31.12 -18.73 -5.66
N LEU A 271 30.90 -18.05 -6.79
CA LEU A 271 29.57 -17.87 -7.38
C LEU A 271 29.03 -19.21 -7.87
N TYR A 272 29.82 -19.92 -8.67
CA TYR A 272 29.45 -21.23 -9.20
C TYR A 272 29.19 -22.25 -8.09
N ASP A 273 30.10 -22.33 -7.11
CA ASP A 273 29.96 -23.23 -5.96
C ASP A 273 28.69 -22.92 -5.15
N ALA A 274 28.36 -21.63 -4.90
CA ALA A 274 27.14 -21.25 -4.20
C ALA A 274 25.88 -21.79 -4.89
N PHE A 275 25.75 -21.57 -6.20
CA PHE A 275 24.59 -22.06 -6.95
C PHE A 275 24.56 -23.59 -7.04
N VAL A 276 25.71 -24.26 -7.24
CA VAL A 276 25.76 -25.72 -7.30
C VAL A 276 25.35 -26.33 -5.96
N PHE A 277 25.77 -25.74 -4.84
CA PHE A 277 25.33 -26.17 -3.52
C PHE A 277 23.84 -25.95 -3.32
N SER A 278 23.30 -24.78 -3.68
CA SER A 278 21.86 -24.54 -3.57
C SER A 278 21.05 -25.55 -4.39
N ARG A 279 21.41 -25.73 -5.67
CA ARG A 279 20.73 -26.68 -6.58
C ARG A 279 20.74 -28.13 -6.08
N LYS A 280 21.76 -28.51 -5.30
CA LYS A 280 21.89 -29.85 -4.71
C LYS A 280 20.89 -30.09 -3.57
N TYR A 281 20.45 -29.03 -2.87
CA TYR A 281 19.71 -29.15 -1.61
C TYR A 281 18.30 -28.55 -1.65
N THR A 282 17.92 -27.82 -2.72
CA THR A 282 16.56 -27.30 -2.89
C THR A 282 16.10 -27.36 -4.34
N ASP A 283 14.79 -27.48 -4.52
CA ASP A 283 14.11 -27.40 -5.82
C ASP A 283 13.55 -25.99 -6.11
N ALA A 284 13.64 -25.05 -5.16
CA ALA A 284 13.26 -23.65 -5.35
C ALA A 284 14.04 -23.00 -6.50
N LYS A 285 13.43 -22.01 -7.18
CA LYS A 285 14.10 -21.28 -8.27
C LYS A 285 15.32 -20.51 -7.75
N LEU A 286 16.43 -20.57 -8.48
CA LEU A 286 17.70 -19.96 -8.04
C LEU A 286 18.00 -18.65 -8.77
N PHE A 287 18.13 -17.57 -8.00
CA PHE A 287 18.38 -16.21 -8.49
C PHE A 287 19.76 -15.68 -8.12
N TYR A 288 20.34 -14.91 -9.04
CA TYR A 288 21.37 -13.90 -8.74
C TYR A 288 20.69 -12.54 -8.56
N ASN A 289 20.98 -11.79 -7.49
CA ASN A 289 20.33 -10.48 -7.23
C ASN A 289 21.33 -9.33 -7.13
N ASP A 290 21.01 -8.17 -7.71
CA ASP A 290 21.88 -6.99 -7.66
C ASP A 290 21.12 -5.68 -7.96
N PHE A 291 21.66 -4.56 -7.47
CA PHE A 291 21.18 -3.21 -7.80
C PHE A 291 21.91 -2.60 -9.00
N ASN A 292 21.39 -1.47 -9.48
CA ASN A 292 21.89 -0.74 -10.64
C ASN A 292 21.86 -1.54 -11.95
N LEU A 293 20.99 -2.55 -12.07
CA LEU A 293 20.86 -3.33 -13.30
C LEU A 293 20.12 -2.60 -14.44
N TYR A 294 19.60 -1.39 -14.20
CA TYR A 294 19.23 -0.45 -15.26
C TYR A 294 20.45 0.09 -16.03
N GLN A 295 21.66 -0.04 -15.47
CA GLN A 295 22.89 0.36 -16.13
C GLN A 295 23.27 -0.69 -17.19
N ASP A 296 23.50 -0.23 -18.41
CA ASP A 296 23.80 -1.10 -19.56
C ASP A 296 25.04 -1.97 -19.32
N GLY A 297 26.12 -1.37 -18.81
CA GLY A 297 27.35 -2.10 -18.51
C GLY A 297 27.16 -3.19 -17.43
N LYS A 298 26.56 -2.84 -16.29
CA LYS A 298 26.39 -3.77 -15.17
C LYS A 298 25.46 -4.94 -15.52
N SER A 299 24.33 -4.67 -16.18
CA SER A 299 23.42 -5.74 -16.65
C SER A 299 24.07 -6.69 -17.65
N LYS A 300 24.90 -6.19 -18.58
CA LYS A 300 25.68 -7.04 -19.50
C LYS A 300 26.70 -7.91 -18.79
N LEU A 301 27.40 -7.39 -17.77
CA LEU A 301 28.36 -8.18 -16.98
C LEU A 301 27.67 -9.33 -16.24
N VAL A 302 26.49 -9.06 -15.67
CA VAL A 302 25.66 -10.10 -15.04
C VAL A 302 25.19 -11.14 -16.08
N ALA A 303 24.72 -10.70 -17.25
CA ALA A 303 24.31 -11.61 -18.33
C ALA A 303 25.47 -12.51 -18.81
N MET A 304 26.69 -11.96 -18.92
CA MET A 304 27.90 -12.72 -19.26
C MET A 304 28.22 -13.79 -18.20
N MET A 305 28.19 -13.43 -16.92
CA MET A 305 28.38 -14.37 -15.81
C MET A 305 27.33 -15.48 -15.86
N THR A 306 26.06 -15.12 -15.93
CA THR A 306 24.93 -16.07 -15.93
C THR A 306 25.07 -17.08 -17.06
N LYS A 307 25.41 -16.61 -18.28
CA LYS A 307 25.64 -17.49 -19.42
C LYS A 307 26.83 -18.44 -19.20
N GLU A 308 27.97 -17.92 -18.76
CA GLU A 308 29.16 -18.76 -18.50
C GLU A 308 28.88 -19.84 -17.45
N LEU A 309 28.23 -19.48 -16.34
CA LEU A 309 27.95 -20.41 -15.25
C LEU A 309 26.90 -21.46 -15.65
N ASN A 310 25.85 -21.07 -16.38
CA ASN A 310 24.85 -22.01 -16.90
C ASN A 310 25.43 -22.98 -17.94
N GLU A 311 26.30 -22.50 -18.85
CA GLU A 311 26.99 -23.35 -19.82
C GLU A 311 27.94 -24.34 -19.14
N ARG A 312 28.69 -23.88 -18.13
CA ARG A 312 29.53 -24.74 -17.31
C ARG A 312 28.70 -25.83 -16.61
N TYR A 313 27.61 -25.44 -15.97
CA TYR A 313 26.74 -26.38 -15.25
C TYR A 313 26.14 -27.44 -16.18
N LYS A 314 25.60 -27.04 -17.33
CA LYS A 314 25.05 -27.97 -18.32
C LYS A 314 26.08 -29.00 -18.80
N LYS A 315 27.36 -28.62 -18.88
CA LYS A 315 28.44 -29.54 -19.24
C LYS A 315 28.78 -30.52 -18.10
N GLU A 316 28.77 -30.05 -16.87
CA GLU A 316 29.10 -30.85 -15.67
C GLU A 316 27.92 -31.76 -15.25
N TYR A 317 26.68 -31.32 -15.46
CA TYR A 317 25.44 -31.98 -15.04
C TYR A 317 24.43 -32.10 -16.21
N PRO A 318 24.76 -32.83 -17.29
CA PRO A 318 23.95 -32.85 -18.52
C PRO A 318 22.55 -33.51 -18.37
N ASN A 319 22.30 -34.15 -17.22
CA ASN A 319 21.02 -34.83 -16.93
C ASN A 319 20.06 -33.99 -16.07
N ASP A 320 20.51 -32.87 -15.48
CA ASP A 320 19.59 -31.94 -14.84
C ASP A 320 18.99 -31.04 -15.93
N PRO A 321 17.66 -31.07 -16.15
CA PRO A 321 17.02 -30.26 -17.18
C PRO A 321 16.96 -28.77 -16.82
N ARG A 322 17.23 -28.41 -15.55
CA ARG A 322 17.16 -27.04 -15.05
C ARG A 322 18.45 -26.27 -15.35
N GLN A 323 18.33 -24.95 -15.46
CA GLN A 323 19.50 -24.07 -15.45
C GLN A 323 20.08 -23.98 -14.04
N LEU A 324 21.36 -23.62 -13.92
CA LEU A 324 21.97 -23.41 -12.60
C LEU A 324 21.42 -22.13 -11.96
N ILE A 325 21.49 -21.04 -12.71
CA ILE A 325 20.87 -19.75 -12.43
C ILE A 325 19.64 -19.67 -13.33
N GLU A 326 18.46 -19.71 -12.72
CA GLU A 326 17.18 -19.68 -13.43
C GLU A 326 16.67 -18.26 -13.62
N GLY A 327 17.06 -17.34 -12.73
CA GLY A 327 16.64 -15.96 -12.80
C GLY A 327 17.68 -14.94 -12.32
N VAL A 328 17.45 -13.68 -12.69
CA VAL A 328 18.21 -12.53 -12.18
C VAL A 328 17.25 -11.52 -11.55
N GLY A 329 17.49 -11.20 -10.28
CA GLY A 329 16.83 -10.18 -9.52
C GLY A 329 17.42 -8.79 -9.81
N MET A 330 16.60 -7.91 -10.38
CA MET A 330 16.85 -6.47 -10.47
C MET A 330 16.28 -5.81 -9.22
N GLN A 331 17.14 -5.47 -8.24
CA GLN A 331 16.68 -4.82 -7.00
C GLN A 331 15.82 -3.58 -7.30
N SER A 332 16.21 -2.79 -8.30
CA SER A 332 15.40 -1.67 -8.79
C SER A 332 15.18 -0.55 -7.75
N HIS A 333 16.22 -0.31 -6.93
CA HIS A 333 16.37 0.92 -6.16
C HIS A 333 16.62 2.10 -7.09
N ASN A 334 15.53 2.70 -7.58
CA ASN A 334 15.52 3.62 -8.70
C ASN A 334 15.29 5.06 -8.23
N TYR A 335 15.61 6.02 -9.11
CA TYR A 335 15.47 7.45 -8.84
C TYR A 335 14.67 8.10 -9.97
N ILE A 336 13.75 9.00 -9.63
CA ILE A 336 12.93 9.68 -10.64
C ILE A 336 13.73 10.54 -11.62
N MET A 337 15.02 10.80 -11.34
CA MET A 337 15.90 11.62 -12.19
C MET A 337 16.85 10.84 -13.08
N ASP A 338 17.34 9.71 -12.58
CA ASP A 338 18.52 9.05 -13.14
C ASP A 338 18.22 7.66 -13.69
N THR A 339 16.96 7.24 -13.54
CA THR A 339 16.53 5.90 -13.96
C THR A 339 15.37 6.03 -14.96
N PRO A 340 15.62 6.49 -16.19
CA PRO A 340 14.55 6.57 -17.19
C PRO A 340 14.03 5.15 -17.53
N PRO A 341 12.75 5.02 -17.93
CA PRO A 341 12.15 3.71 -18.27
C PRO A 341 12.95 2.95 -19.33
N SER A 342 13.51 3.65 -20.30
CA SER A 342 14.34 3.06 -21.35
C SER A 342 15.60 2.36 -20.82
N SER A 343 16.21 2.85 -19.73
CA SER A 343 17.33 2.19 -19.08
C SER A 343 16.89 0.92 -18.33
N VAL A 344 15.72 0.95 -17.68
CA VAL A 344 15.13 -0.23 -17.04
C VAL A 344 14.84 -1.31 -18.08
N GLU A 345 14.19 -0.95 -19.19
CA GLU A 345 13.92 -1.87 -20.30
C GLU A 345 15.20 -2.44 -20.92
N ASN A 346 16.24 -1.61 -21.12
CA ASN A 346 17.53 -2.09 -21.62
C ASN A 346 18.18 -3.08 -20.65
N GLY A 347 18.09 -2.84 -19.34
CA GLY A 347 18.54 -3.78 -18.31
C GLY A 347 17.85 -5.14 -18.43
N ILE A 348 16.52 -5.15 -18.56
CA ILE A 348 15.72 -6.36 -18.79
C ILE A 348 16.20 -7.08 -20.05
N LEU A 349 16.30 -6.39 -21.19
CA LEU A 349 16.71 -6.98 -22.46
C LEU A 349 18.12 -7.59 -22.41
N ASN A 350 19.06 -6.92 -21.73
CA ASN A 350 20.41 -7.44 -21.54
C ASN A 350 20.39 -8.76 -20.75
N LEU A 351 19.59 -8.85 -19.68
CA LEU A 351 19.48 -10.06 -18.86
C LEU A 351 18.74 -11.19 -19.59
N LEU A 352 17.66 -10.89 -20.32
CA LEU A 352 16.94 -11.87 -21.15
C LEU A 352 17.84 -12.49 -22.22
N SER A 353 18.88 -11.77 -22.69
CA SER A 353 19.87 -12.33 -23.63
C SER A 353 20.68 -13.50 -23.07
N ALA A 354 20.72 -13.67 -21.73
CA ALA A 354 21.30 -14.83 -21.06
C ALA A 354 20.33 -16.02 -20.94
N GLY A 355 19.07 -15.86 -21.33
CA GLY A 355 18.05 -16.91 -21.32
C GLY A 355 17.55 -17.29 -19.94
N VAL A 356 17.40 -16.31 -19.04
CA VAL A 356 16.92 -16.46 -17.66
C VAL A 356 15.64 -15.65 -17.44
N ASP A 357 14.88 -16.00 -16.41
CA ASP A 357 13.77 -15.21 -15.91
C ASP A 357 14.27 -13.98 -15.13
N ILE A 358 13.39 -13.00 -14.90
CA ILE A 358 13.68 -11.75 -14.21
C ILE A 358 12.80 -11.63 -12.96
N GLY A 359 13.39 -11.16 -11.87
CA GLY A 359 12.63 -10.67 -10.72
C GLY A 359 12.86 -9.18 -10.57
N ILE A 360 11.82 -8.36 -10.48
CA ILE A 360 11.96 -7.00 -9.97
C ILE A 360 11.88 -7.11 -8.45
N SER A 361 13.04 -7.18 -7.80
CA SER A 361 13.15 -7.83 -6.48
C SER A 361 12.92 -6.90 -5.29
N GLU A 362 13.26 -5.61 -5.40
CA GLU A 362 13.32 -4.65 -4.27
C GLU A 362 12.86 -3.24 -4.69
N LEU A 363 11.81 -3.14 -5.52
CA LEU A 363 11.38 -1.90 -6.16
C LEU A 363 11.03 -0.82 -5.13
N ASP A 364 11.75 0.30 -5.21
CA ASP A 364 11.41 1.57 -4.61
C ASP A 364 11.91 2.70 -5.53
N LEU A 365 11.17 3.81 -5.60
CA LEU A 365 11.42 4.87 -6.57
C LEU A 365 11.55 6.22 -5.88
N PHE A 366 12.78 6.68 -5.73
CA PHE A 366 13.11 7.81 -4.86
C PHE A 366 12.65 9.11 -5.49
N ALA A 367 11.85 9.88 -4.75
CA ALA A 367 11.28 11.15 -5.20
C ALA A 367 12.30 12.32 -5.23
N TRP A 368 13.52 12.14 -4.72
CA TRP A 368 14.58 13.15 -4.79
C TRP A 368 15.99 12.59 -4.61
N PHE A 369 17.00 13.39 -4.95
CA PHE A 369 18.41 13.00 -4.97
C PHE A 369 19.11 13.10 -3.60
N PRO A 370 20.13 12.27 -3.31
CA PRO A 370 20.96 12.36 -2.10
C PRO A 370 21.80 13.67 -1.93
N TYR A 371 21.99 14.48 -2.98
CA TYR A 371 22.72 15.76 -2.87
C TYR A 371 21.90 16.88 -2.22
N ASN A 372 20.59 16.69 -2.05
CA ASN A 372 19.70 17.63 -1.36
C ASN A 372 19.86 17.63 0.16
N GLY A 373 20.82 16.84 0.66
CA GLY A 373 20.77 16.29 2.01
C GLY A 373 19.72 15.20 2.04
N GLU A 374 19.99 14.11 2.75
CA GLU A 374 18.89 13.40 3.41
C GLU A 374 18.06 14.50 4.09
N PRO A 375 16.75 14.66 3.81
CA PRO A 375 15.94 15.46 4.72
C PRO A 375 16.28 14.93 6.10
N THR A 376 16.61 15.85 7.02
CA THR A 376 16.84 15.60 8.44
C THR A 376 16.15 14.30 8.81
N ARG A 377 16.84 13.26 9.31
CA ARG A 377 16.39 11.85 9.57
C ARG A 377 14.88 11.58 9.83
N ASP A 378 14.13 12.59 10.17
CA ASP A 378 12.69 12.74 10.22
C ASP A 378 12.02 12.74 8.83
N TYR A 379 11.07 11.83 8.70
CA TYR A 379 10.20 11.65 7.56
C TYR A 379 9.24 12.86 7.37
N MET A 380 8.89 13.20 6.13
CA MET A 380 7.84 14.19 5.82
C MET A 380 7.13 13.81 4.52
N ASP A 381 5.80 13.73 4.54
CA ASP A 381 4.93 13.43 3.39
C ASP A 381 5.15 14.45 2.26
N LEU A 382 5.05 14.01 0.99
CA LEU A 382 5.09 14.91 -0.18
C LEU A 382 4.01 16.00 -0.14
N ARG A 383 2.87 15.71 0.52
CA ARG A 383 1.72 16.61 0.69
C ARG A 383 2.04 17.85 1.50
N ASP A 384 2.98 17.72 2.43
CA ASP A 384 3.37 18.78 3.36
C ASP A 384 4.61 19.55 2.88
N ARG A 385 5.12 19.25 1.67
CA ARG A 385 6.33 19.89 1.13
C ARG A 385 6.00 21.10 0.27
N GLY A 386 6.20 22.29 0.82
CA GLY A 386 6.27 23.53 0.06
C GLY A 386 7.58 23.69 -0.74
N ILE A 387 7.68 24.80 -1.46
CA ILE A 387 8.82 25.17 -2.33
C ILE A 387 10.15 25.17 -1.56
N GLU A 388 10.12 25.55 -0.29
CA GLU A 388 11.27 25.63 0.61
C GLU A 388 11.94 24.27 0.85
N HIS A 389 11.20 23.17 0.69
CA HIS A 389 11.68 21.80 0.88
C HIS A 389 12.18 21.16 -0.42
N ILE A 390 12.02 21.83 -1.56
CA ILE A 390 12.42 21.33 -2.89
C ILE A 390 13.82 21.80 -3.28
N ILE A 391 14.30 22.88 -2.67
CA ILE A 391 15.62 23.43 -2.92
C ILE A 391 16.67 22.58 -2.18
N ALA A 392 17.70 22.13 -2.90
CA ALA A 392 18.79 21.37 -2.30
C ALA A 392 19.57 22.23 -1.28
N SER A 393 19.95 21.65 -0.15
CA SER A 393 20.77 22.36 0.84
C SER A 393 22.24 22.51 0.43
N ASN A 394 22.71 21.71 -0.54
CA ASN A 394 24.10 21.65 -1.02
C ASN A 394 24.16 21.53 -2.55
N GLY A 395 25.33 21.75 -3.15
CA GLY A 395 25.56 21.67 -4.59
C GLY A 395 25.63 23.03 -5.31
N THR A 396 25.79 23.01 -6.62
CA THR A 396 25.76 24.18 -7.52
C THR A 396 24.35 24.79 -7.57
N GLU A 397 24.21 26.03 -8.07
CA GLU A 397 22.90 26.67 -8.18
C GLU A 397 21.92 25.88 -9.07
N GLN A 398 22.44 25.27 -10.15
CA GLN A 398 21.64 24.42 -11.02
C GLN A 398 21.15 23.15 -10.31
N GLU A 399 22.00 22.52 -9.50
CA GLU A 399 21.66 21.36 -8.68
C GLU A 399 20.67 21.75 -7.57
N ARG A 400 20.89 22.89 -6.91
CA ARG A 400 20.00 23.38 -5.85
C ARG A 400 18.60 23.69 -6.35
N ASN A 401 18.49 24.26 -7.55
CA ASN A 401 17.22 24.63 -8.17
C ASN A 401 16.74 23.60 -9.19
N TYR A 402 17.20 22.35 -9.13
CA TYR A 402 16.95 21.34 -10.16
C TYR A 402 15.46 21.21 -10.55
N TRP A 403 14.59 21.11 -9.55
CA TRP A 403 13.15 20.96 -9.71
C TRP A 403 12.47 22.27 -10.11
N ILE A 404 12.86 23.38 -9.49
CA ILE A 404 12.35 24.72 -9.81
C ILE A 404 12.62 25.07 -11.27
N ASN A 405 13.82 24.75 -11.76
CA ASN A 405 14.21 24.95 -13.15
C ASN A 405 13.38 24.12 -14.14
N ARG A 406 12.63 23.12 -13.65
CA ARG A 406 11.68 22.28 -14.41
C ARG A 406 10.23 22.67 -14.15
N GLY A 407 9.98 23.79 -13.47
CA GLY A 407 8.64 24.29 -13.16
C GLY A 407 7.97 23.61 -11.96
N VAL A 408 8.70 22.79 -11.19
CA VAL A 408 8.18 22.14 -9.99
C VAL A 408 8.31 23.07 -8.79
N THR A 409 7.21 23.24 -8.08
CA THR A 409 7.01 24.23 -7.01
C THR A 409 6.55 23.66 -5.68
N ASN A 410 6.01 22.44 -5.66
CA ASN A 410 5.56 21.77 -4.44
C ASN A 410 5.64 20.24 -4.57
N GLY A 411 5.56 19.52 -3.45
CA GLY A 411 5.74 18.08 -3.41
C GLY A 411 4.65 17.29 -4.14
N SER A 412 3.45 17.86 -4.36
CA SER A 412 2.39 17.20 -5.13
C SER A 412 2.76 17.06 -6.62
N GLU A 413 3.55 17.98 -7.17
CA GLU A 413 4.04 17.86 -8.55
C GLU A 413 5.11 16.77 -8.66
N ILE A 414 5.95 16.61 -7.64
CA ILE A 414 6.89 15.50 -7.54
C ILE A 414 6.14 14.16 -7.42
N GLU A 415 5.06 14.12 -6.64
CA GLU A 415 4.19 12.95 -6.50
C GLU A 415 3.59 12.51 -7.85
N VAL A 416 3.12 13.46 -8.67
CA VAL A 416 2.63 13.18 -10.03
C VAL A 416 3.74 12.62 -10.92
N ILE A 417 4.94 13.21 -10.91
CA ILE A 417 6.09 12.75 -11.71
C ILE A 417 6.51 11.33 -11.30
N GLN A 418 6.57 11.06 -9.99
CA GLN A 418 6.87 9.73 -9.47
C GLN A 418 5.84 8.71 -9.95
N ALA A 419 4.56 9.06 -9.91
CA ALA A 419 3.48 8.21 -10.37
C ALA A 419 3.55 7.94 -11.88
N GLU A 420 3.84 8.94 -12.71
CA GLU A 420 4.02 8.75 -14.15
C GLU A 420 5.15 7.76 -14.45
N LEU A 421 6.28 7.88 -13.75
CA LEU A 421 7.40 6.97 -13.93
C LEU A 421 7.10 5.55 -13.44
N PHE A 422 6.35 5.39 -12.34
CA PHE A 422 5.84 4.08 -11.93
C PHE A 422 4.94 3.47 -13.02
N ALA A 423 4.02 4.24 -13.60
CA ALA A 423 3.16 3.73 -14.66
C ALA A 423 3.99 3.25 -15.87
N GLU A 424 4.98 4.03 -16.30
CA GLU A 424 5.88 3.66 -17.42
C GLU A 424 6.68 2.37 -17.11
N TYR A 425 7.18 2.21 -15.87
CA TYR A 425 7.81 0.96 -15.46
C TYR A 425 6.86 -0.23 -15.54
N PHE A 426 5.63 -0.09 -15.05
CA PHE A 426 4.68 -1.19 -15.08
C PHE A 426 4.18 -1.52 -16.49
N GLN A 427 4.15 -0.56 -17.43
CA GLN A 427 3.96 -0.88 -18.84
C GLN A 427 5.09 -1.75 -19.40
N ILE A 428 6.34 -1.45 -19.05
CA ILE A 428 7.50 -2.26 -19.42
C ILE A 428 7.40 -3.64 -18.77
N TYR A 429 7.08 -3.74 -17.49
CA TYR A 429 6.97 -5.03 -16.81
C TYR A 429 5.86 -5.89 -17.44
N LYS A 430 4.69 -5.32 -17.73
CA LYS A 430 3.61 -6.03 -18.45
C LYS A 430 4.07 -6.52 -19.82
N LYS A 431 4.83 -5.70 -20.57
CA LYS A 431 5.38 -6.07 -21.88
C LYS A 431 6.28 -7.30 -21.83
N TYR A 432 7.00 -7.51 -20.72
CA TYR A 432 7.93 -8.63 -20.53
C TYR A 432 7.44 -9.68 -19.52
N ALA A 433 6.15 -9.69 -19.19
CA ALA A 433 5.58 -10.53 -18.13
C ALA A 433 5.86 -12.03 -18.31
N ALA A 434 5.93 -12.53 -19.54
CA ALA A 434 6.28 -13.92 -19.82
C ALA A 434 7.67 -14.35 -19.30
N HIS A 435 8.51 -13.40 -18.91
CA HIS A 435 9.85 -13.62 -18.35
C HIS A 435 10.05 -12.91 -17.01
N ILE A 436 9.01 -12.36 -16.39
CA ILE A 436 9.07 -11.75 -15.07
C ILE A 436 8.30 -12.64 -14.11
N ASP A 437 8.96 -13.20 -13.12
CA ASP A 437 8.31 -14.06 -12.13
C ASP A 437 7.54 -13.22 -11.09
N ARG A 438 8.15 -12.12 -10.65
CA ARG A 438 7.70 -11.31 -9.52
C ARG A 438 8.14 -9.86 -9.63
N VAL A 439 7.26 -8.95 -9.18
CA VAL A 439 7.58 -7.56 -8.86
C VAL A 439 7.30 -7.30 -7.38
N THR A 440 8.35 -7.04 -6.59
CA THR A 440 8.24 -6.75 -5.15
C THR A 440 8.66 -5.34 -4.83
N PHE A 441 7.82 -4.67 -4.03
CA PHE A 441 8.14 -3.38 -3.44
C PHE A 441 8.94 -3.53 -2.15
N TRP A 442 9.96 -2.70 -1.95
CA TRP A 442 10.82 -2.74 -0.76
C TRP A 442 10.29 -1.91 0.42
N GLY A 443 9.00 -2.12 0.74
CA GLY A 443 8.33 -1.50 1.88
C GLY A 443 6.83 -1.28 1.65
N LEU A 444 6.08 -1.16 2.75
CA LEU A 444 4.62 -0.95 2.72
C LEU A 444 4.25 0.53 2.57
N ASN A 445 4.87 1.42 3.35
CA ASN A 445 4.61 2.85 3.26
C ASN A 445 5.91 3.66 3.40
N ASP A 446 5.88 4.92 2.98
CA ASP A 446 7.08 5.72 2.88
C ASP A 446 7.81 5.88 4.23
N SER A 447 7.10 5.97 5.37
CA SER A 447 7.75 6.15 6.68
C SER A 447 8.48 4.90 7.18
N GLN A 448 8.06 3.72 6.70
CA GLN A 448 8.66 2.42 7.03
C GLN A 448 9.81 2.01 6.10
N SER A 449 10.02 2.73 4.99
CA SER A 449 11.13 2.45 4.09
C SER A 449 12.48 2.66 4.78
N TRP A 450 13.45 1.81 4.45
CA TRP A 450 14.87 2.04 4.76
C TRP A 450 15.39 3.38 4.19
N ARG A 451 14.66 3.94 3.22
CA ARG A 451 14.88 5.21 2.52
C ARG A 451 13.72 6.18 2.75
N ARG A 452 13.09 6.15 3.93
CA ARG A 452 11.95 7.00 4.28
C ARG A 452 12.15 8.49 3.98
N GLY A 453 13.39 8.96 4.06
CA GLY A 453 13.78 10.29 3.63
C GLY A 453 13.80 10.48 2.12
N HIS A 454 13.05 9.72 1.32
CA HIS A 454 12.92 9.83 -0.14
C HIS A 454 11.49 9.58 -0.68
N ASN A 455 10.49 9.41 0.20
CA ASN A 455 9.10 9.04 -0.16
C ASN A 455 8.98 7.99 -1.30
N PRO A 456 9.62 6.81 -1.20
CA PRO A 456 9.90 6.01 -2.40
C PRO A 456 8.83 4.97 -2.77
N LEU A 457 7.73 4.85 -2.01
CA LEU A 457 6.73 3.78 -2.09
C LEU A 457 5.35 4.32 -2.50
N LEU A 458 4.32 3.46 -2.50
CA LEU A 458 3.00 3.78 -3.03
C LEU A 458 2.03 4.40 -2.01
N TRP A 459 2.35 4.36 -0.72
CA TRP A 459 1.50 4.86 0.37
C TRP A 459 2.25 5.86 1.26
N ASN A 460 1.50 6.86 1.74
CA ASN A 460 1.96 7.83 2.74
C ASN A 460 2.09 7.18 4.12
N SER A 461 2.66 7.90 5.08
CA SER A 461 2.86 7.41 6.45
C SER A 461 1.60 6.96 7.19
N ASP A 462 0.45 7.55 6.84
CA ASP A 462 -0.87 7.24 7.37
C ASP A 462 -1.58 6.09 6.61
N PHE A 463 -0.87 5.40 5.71
CA PHE A 463 -1.40 4.36 4.81
C PHE A 463 -2.40 4.88 3.77
N SER A 464 -2.57 6.19 3.60
CA SER A 464 -3.34 6.73 2.48
C SER A 464 -2.57 6.52 1.16
N PRO A 465 -3.26 6.16 0.05
CA PRO A 465 -2.62 5.94 -1.24
C PRO A 465 -2.07 7.24 -1.81
N LYS A 466 -0.90 7.17 -2.44
CA LYS A 466 -0.33 8.23 -3.29
C LYS A 466 -0.83 8.07 -4.73
N ASP A 467 -0.59 9.06 -5.57
CA ASP A 467 -0.83 8.92 -7.02
C ASP A 467 -0.09 7.71 -7.62
N ALA A 468 1.07 7.37 -7.07
CA ALA A 468 1.85 6.19 -7.46
C ALA A 468 1.06 4.88 -7.33
N PHE A 469 0.20 4.73 -6.32
CA PHE A 469 -0.67 3.55 -6.20
C PHE A 469 -1.61 3.42 -7.40
N PHE A 470 -2.31 4.51 -7.76
CA PHE A 470 -3.24 4.53 -8.89
C PHE A 470 -2.53 4.35 -10.24
N ALA A 471 -1.31 4.89 -10.35
CA ALA A 471 -0.45 4.68 -11.51
C ALA A 471 0.00 3.22 -11.67
N VAL A 472 0.31 2.54 -10.57
CA VAL A 472 0.63 1.12 -10.60
C VAL A 472 -0.61 0.26 -10.82
N SER A 473 -1.79 0.63 -10.28
CA SER A 473 -3.01 -0.18 -10.45
C SER A 473 -3.58 -0.11 -11.87
N ASN A 474 -3.39 1.00 -12.59
CA ASN A 474 -3.78 1.14 -13.99
C ASN A 474 -2.84 2.08 -14.75
N PRO A 475 -1.68 1.57 -15.22
CA PRO A 475 -0.65 2.41 -15.81
C PRO A 475 -1.10 3.09 -17.11
N GLU A 476 -1.87 2.39 -17.96
CA GLU A 476 -2.38 2.96 -19.21
C GLU A 476 -3.34 4.13 -18.96
N ALA A 477 -4.32 3.95 -18.06
CA ALA A 477 -5.29 5.00 -17.75
C ALA A 477 -4.62 6.20 -17.08
N TYR A 478 -3.66 5.95 -16.18
CA TYR A 478 -2.95 7.04 -15.49
C TYR A 478 -2.11 7.89 -16.46
N LEU A 479 -1.48 7.27 -17.46
CA LEU A 479 -0.71 7.97 -18.49
C LEU A 479 -1.58 8.61 -19.58
N GLY A 480 -2.91 8.43 -19.53
CA GLY A 480 -3.81 8.90 -20.59
C GLY A 480 -3.54 8.21 -21.93
N ILE A 481 -2.96 7.01 -21.90
CA ILE A 481 -2.71 6.21 -23.10
C ILE A 481 -4.03 5.52 -23.44
N GLU A 482 -4.56 5.83 -24.62
CA GLU A 482 -5.75 5.14 -25.15
C GLU A 482 -5.53 3.62 -25.15
N GLN A 483 -6.36 2.89 -24.40
CA GLN A 483 -6.30 1.44 -24.36
C GLN A 483 -6.63 0.86 -25.74
N LYS A 484 -5.79 -0.05 -26.27
CA LYS A 484 -6.11 -0.67 -27.55
C LYS A 484 -7.21 -1.70 -27.38
N GLY A 485 -8.37 -1.44 -27.96
CA GLY A 485 -9.51 -2.35 -27.94
C GLY A 485 -10.71 -1.77 -27.19
N ALA A 486 -11.62 -2.66 -26.80
CA ALA A 486 -12.79 -2.32 -26.02
C ALA A 486 -12.42 -2.24 -24.54
N TYR A 487 -12.83 -1.17 -23.87
CA TYR A 487 -12.54 -0.96 -22.47
C TYR A 487 -13.74 -0.42 -21.69
N LEU A 488 -13.78 -0.74 -20.39
CA LEU A 488 -14.81 -0.27 -19.46
C LEU A 488 -14.23 0.77 -18.50
N THR A 489 -14.98 1.83 -18.21
CA THR A 489 -14.64 2.80 -17.17
C THR A 489 -15.81 2.98 -16.21
N GLY A 490 -15.51 3.26 -14.95
CA GLY A 490 -16.52 3.39 -13.90
C GLY A 490 -15.87 3.73 -12.57
N PRO A 491 -16.66 3.88 -11.49
CA PRO A 491 -16.13 4.18 -10.17
C PRO A 491 -15.27 3.02 -9.65
N ALA A 492 -14.20 3.34 -8.91
CA ALA A 492 -13.34 2.35 -8.25
C ALA A 492 -14.03 1.66 -7.05
N SER A 493 -15.05 2.29 -6.48
CA SER A 493 -15.90 1.70 -5.44
C SER A 493 -17.32 2.27 -5.47
N VAL A 494 -18.29 1.49 -5.02
CA VAL A 494 -19.70 1.86 -4.95
C VAL A 494 -20.28 1.44 -3.61
N VAL A 495 -21.29 2.15 -3.13
CA VAL A 495 -21.97 1.83 -1.87
C VAL A 495 -23.08 0.82 -2.13
N SER A 496 -23.19 -0.21 -1.29
CA SER A 496 -24.26 -1.20 -1.41
C SER A 496 -25.63 -0.52 -1.38
N GLY A 497 -26.52 -0.90 -2.30
CA GLY A 497 -27.86 -0.33 -2.43
C GLY A 497 -27.95 0.89 -3.36
N THR A 498 -26.84 1.42 -3.89
CA THR A 498 -26.86 2.58 -4.80
C THR A 498 -26.75 2.19 -6.28
N SER A 499 -27.22 3.08 -7.15
CA SER A 499 -27.00 3.00 -8.60
C SER A 499 -25.67 3.62 -9.00
N PHE A 500 -25.02 3.08 -10.02
CA PHE A 500 -23.78 3.60 -10.58
C PHE A 500 -23.67 3.32 -12.09
N HIS A 501 -22.72 3.99 -12.73
CA HIS A 501 -22.53 3.97 -14.18
C HIS A 501 -21.21 3.29 -14.55
N VAL A 502 -21.26 2.46 -15.60
CA VAL A 502 -20.10 1.86 -16.25
C VAL A 502 -20.15 2.19 -17.73
N ASN A 503 -19.17 2.93 -18.22
CA ASN A 503 -19.09 3.31 -19.62
C ASN A 503 -18.30 2.26 -20.42
N PHE A 504 -18.88 1.81 -21.53
CA PHE A 504 -18.23 1.00 -22.54
C PHE A 504 -17.69 1.89 -23.66
N ASN A 505 -16.40 1.73 -23.93
CA ASN A 505 -15.63 2.54 -24.86
C ASN A 505 -14.78 1.63 -25.77
N ILE A 506 -14.35 2.17 -26.91
CA ILE A 506 -13.41 1.48 -27.81
C ILE A 506 -12.34 2.50 -28.22
N SER A 507 -11.07 2.12 -28.21
CA SER A 507 -10.00 2.95 -28.76
C SER A 507 -8.95 2.18 -29.55
N ALA A 508 -8.16 2.92 -30.33
CA ALA A 508 -7.06 2.47 -31.19
C ALA A 508 -7.39 1.40 -32.25
N VAL A 509 -8.62 1.37 -32.78
CA VAL A 509 -8.94 0.70 -34.06
C VAL A 509 -8.41 1.56 -35.21
N ASN A 510 -7.19 1.26 -35.64
CA ASN A 510 -6.46 1.99 -36.68
C ASN A 510 -6.56 1.36 -38.08
N ASP A 511 -7.35 0.30 -38.22
CA ASP A 511 -7.60 -0.32 -39.52
C ASP A 511 -8.40 0.65 -40.40
N SER A 512 -7.91 0.92 -41.61
CA SER A 512 -8.53 1.86 -42.55
C SER A 512 -9.92 1.42 -42.98
N ASP A 513 -10.19 0.11 -43.00
CA ASP A 513 -11.47 -0.46 -43.42
C ASP A 513 -12.53 -0.38 -42.32
N PHE A 514 -12.12 -0.10 -41.08
CA PHE A 514 -12.99 -0.02 -39.90
C PHE A 514 -13.13 1.40 -39.34
N GLN A 515 -12.66 2.43 -40.05
CA GLN A 515 -12.86 3.84 -39.63
C GLN A 515 -14.34 4.27 -39.58
N LYS A 516 -15.21 3.50 -40.24
CA LYS A 516 -16.66 3.68 -40.28
C LYS A 516 -17.35 2.38 -39.92
N ILE A 517 -17.93 2.30 -38.74
CA ILE A 517 -18.66 1.11 -38.29
C ILE A 517 -20.17 1.37 -38.31
N PHE A 518 -20.94 0.30 -38.53
CA PHE A 518 -22.39 0.34 -38.71
C PHE A 518 -23.12 -0.60 -37.74
N GLY A 519 -22.43 -1.63 -37.24
CA GLY A 519 -22.98 -2.58 -36.28
C GLY A 519 -21.96 -2.99 -35.23
N GLN A 520 -22.44 -3.32 -34.04
CA GLN A 520 -21.67 -3.89 -32.96
C GLN A 520 -22.42 -5.07 -32.33
N ASP A 521 -21.67 -6.10 -32.00
CA ASP A 521 -22.08 -7.21 -31.13
C ASP A 521 -21.12 -7.24 -29.95
N LEU A 522 -21.64 -7.25 -28.73
CA LEU A 522 -20.83 -7.31 -27.51
C LEU A 522 -21.60 -8.00 -26.40
N THR A 523 -20.86 -8.58 -25.45
CA THR A 523 -21.42 -9.27 -24.29
C THR A 523 -20.85 -8.67 -23.01
N ILE A 524 -21.72 -8.11 -22.17
CA ILE A 524 -21.37 -7.67 -20.82
C ILE A 524 -21.56 -8.83 -19.85
N GLN A 525 -20.61 -9.02 -18.96
CA GLN A 525 -20.63 -10.03 -17.91
C GLN A 525 -20.44 -9.38 -16.55
N PHE A 526 -21.20 -9.81 -15.54
CA PHE A 526 -21.12 -9.33 -14.16
C PHE A 526 -21.58 -10.41 -13.19
N ASP A 527 -21.25 -10.29 -11.90
CA ASP A 527 -21.78 -11.20 -10.88
C ASP A 527 -23.25 -10.84 -10.55
N PRO A 528 -24.23 -11.68 -10.92
CA PRO A 528 -25.63 -11.40 -10.66
C PRO A 528 -26.00 -11.54 -9.18
N ASN A 529 -25.11 -12.02 -8.31
CA ASN A 529 -25.34 -12.04 -6.85
C ASN A 529 -24.99 -10.71 -6.20
N VAL A 530 -24.11 -9.92 -6.82
CA VAL A 530 -23.62 -8.64 -6.29
C VAL A 530 -24.25 -7.46 -7.04
N LEU A 531 -24.52 -7.59 -8.32
CA LEU A 531 -24.98 -6.49 -9.17
C LEU A 531 -26.32 -6.79 -9.83
N THR A 532 -27.07 -5.74 -10.11
CA THR A 532 -28.26 -5.76 -10.96
C THR A 532 -28.03 -4.81 -12.13
N PHE A 533 -28.10 -5.32 -13.36
CA PHE A 533 -28.11 -4.46 -14.54
C PHE A 533 -29.48 -3.77 -14.67
N VAL A 534 -29.48 -2.47 -14.98
CA VAL A 534 -30.70 -1.66 -15.13
C VAL A 534 -30.95 -1.36 -16.59
N GLU A 535 -30.02 -0.66 -17.25
CA GLU A 535 -30.19 -0.24 -18.64
C GLU A 535 -28.84 0.07 -19.32
N ALA A 536 -28.87 0.15 -20.64
CA ALA A 536 -27.76 0.64 -21.47
C ALA A 536 -28.27 1.79 -22.33
N GLN A 537 -27.63 2.96 -22.20
CA GLN A 537 -27.91 4.14 -23.02
C GLN A 537 -26.76 4.39 -23.98
N SER A 538 -27.05 4.87 -25.19
CA SER A 538 -25.98 5.24 -26.12
C SER A 538 -25.38 6.60 -25.77
N LEU A 539 -24.06 6.68 -25.76
CA LEU A 539 -23.29 7.91 -25.58
C LEU A 539 -22.87 8.56 -26.91
N THR A 540 -23.03 7.85 -28.03
CA THR A 540 -22.65 8.34 -29.36
C THR A 540 -23.88 8.71 -30.18
N GLU A 541 -23.90 9.92 -30.73
CA GLU A 541 -25.03 10.38 -31.54
C GLU A 541 -25.22 9.52 -32.80
N GLY A 542 -26.42 8.96 -32.98
CA GLY A 542 -26.75 8.11 -34.13
C GLY A 542 -26.48 6.62 -33.93
N LEU A 543 -25.88 6.24 -32.81
CA LEU A 543 -25.78 4.86 -32.35
C LEU A 543 -27.03 4.51 -31.52
N VAL A 544 -27.60 3.34 -31.74
CA VAL A 544 -28.80 2.87 -31.04
C VAL A 544 -28.60 1.42 -30.59
N VAL A 545 -28.89 1.15 -29.31
CA VAL A 545 -29.03 -0.22 -28.80
C VAL A 545 -30.34 -0.77 -29.38
N LEU A 546 -30.23 -1.69 -30.34
CA LEU A 546 -31.38 -2.26 -31.04
C LEU A 546 -32.14 -3.25 -30.16
N ASP A 547 -31.40 -4.13 -29.50
CA ASP A 547 -31.93 -5.16 -28.61
C ASP A 547 -30.83 -5.62 -27.64
N SER A 548 -31.27 -6.17 -26.51
CA SER A 548 -30.39 -6.82 -25.55
C SER A 548 -31.02 -8.10 -25.03
N LYS A 549 -30.19 -9.10 -24.75
CA LYS A 549 -30.64 -10.39 -24.26
C LYS A 549 -29.72 -10.91 -23.17
N GLU A 550 -30.29 -11.18 -22.00
CA GLU A 550 -29.62 -11.97 -20.99
C GLU A 550 -29.53 -13.43 -21.48
N VAL A 551 -28.32 -13.86 -21.82
CA VAL A 551 -28.06 -15.21 -22.38
C VAL A 551 -27.85 -16.25 -21.28
N SER A 552 -27.40 -15.80 -20.10
CA SER A 552 -27.34 -16.55 -18.85
C SER A 552 -27.28 -15.53 -17.70
N PRO A 553 -27.59 -15.90 -16.44
CA PRO A 553 -27.52 -14.97 -15.31
C PRO A 553 -26.21 -14.17 -15.28
N GLY A 554 -26.31 -12.85 -15.31
CA GLY A 554 -25.15 -11.95 -15.30
C GLY A 554 -24.39 -11.85 -16.62
N LYS A 555 -24.93 -12.38 -17.73
CA LYS A 555 -24.36 -12.23 -19.08
C LYS A 555 -25.40 -11.66 -20.04
N ILE A 556 -25.19 -10.44 -20.52
CA ILE A 556 -26.11 -9.73 -21.39
C ILE A 556 -25.42 -9.44 -22.72
N ARG A 557 -25.97 -9.95 -23.81
CA ARG A 557 -25.53 -9.64 -25.17
C ARG A 557 -26.30 -8.44 -25.70
N PHE A 558 -25.61 -7.49 -26.32
CA PHE A 558 -26.17 -6.31 -26.94
C PHE A 558 -25.92 -6.33 -28.45
N LEU A 559 -26.93 -5.94 -29.21
CA LEU A 559 -26.79 -5.60 -30.62
C LEU A 559 -27.02 -4.10 -30.79
N VAL A 560 -26.03 -3.43 -31.36
CA VAL A 560 -26.02 -1.97 -31.49
C VAL A 560 -25.79 -1.61 -32.95
N ALA A 561 -26.47 -0.60 -33.47
CA ALA A 561 -26.32 -0.19 -34.86
C ALA A 561 -26.43 1.32 -35.06
N ALA A 562 -25.84 1.80 -36.15
CA ALA A 562 -26.02 3.17 -36.64
C ALA A 562 -27.40 3.29 -37.31
N LEU A 563 -28.20 4.28 -36.93
CA LEU A 563 -29.47 4.60 -37.62
C LEU A 563 -29.40 5.96 -38.32
N GLY A 564 -29.65 5.98 -39.64
CA GLY A 564 -29.73 7.17 -40.50
C GLY A 564 -28.82 7.07 -41.74
N GLU A 565 -29.30 7.55 -42.90
CA GLU A 565 -28.61 7.39 -44.20
C GLU A 565 -27.22 8.07 -44.27
N ASP A 566 -26.96 9.06 -43.40
CA ASP A 566 -25.70 9.81 -43.34
C ASP A 566 -24.88 9.55 -42.05
N LYS A 567 -25.33 8.66 -41.15
CA LYS A 567 -24.71 8.48 -39.83
C LYS A 567 -23.67 7.37 -39.85
N VAL A 568 -22.44 7.75 -39.47
CA VAL A 568 -21.27 6.88 -39.34
C VAL A 568 -20.86 6.88 -37.87
N ILE A 569 -20.71 5.69 -37.29
CA ILE A 569 -20.11 5.58 -35.97
C ILE A 569 -18.58 5.53 -36.16
N PRO A 570 -17.80 6.39 -35.48
CA PRO A 570 -16.35 6.25 -35.47
C PRO A 570 -15.96 4.93 -34.80
N ALA A 571 -14.89 4.31 -35.27
CA ALA A 571 -14.37 3.06 -34.71
C ALA A 571 -13.95 3.19 -33.23
N ASN A 572 -13.65 4.41 -32.81
CA ASN A 572 -13.12 4.78 -31.51
C ASN A 572 -14.03 5.84 -30.86
N GLY A 573 -14.22 5.76 -29.55
CA GLY A 573 -15.05 6.68 -28.78
C GLY A 573 -15.77 6.04 -27.59
N ASN A 574 -16.74 6.76 -27.03
CA ASN A 574 -17.58 6.32 -25.93
C ASN A 574 -18.92 5.84 -26.49
N PHE A 575 -19.29 4.58 -26.25
CA PHE A 575 -20.40 3.94 -26.97
C PHE A 575 -21.64 3.81 -26.12
N LEU A 576 -21.52 3.19 -24.94
CA LEU A 576 -22.65 2.89 -24.07
C LEU A 576 -22.37 3.33 -22.63
N ASP A 577 -23.38 3.88 -21.96
CA ASP A 577 -23.45 4.04 -20.52
C ASP A 577 -24.33 2.92 -19.96
N LEU A 578 -23.73 2.04 -19.15
CA LEU A 578 -24.38 0.90 -18.53
C LEU A 578 -24.71 1.25 -17.08
N THR A 579 -26.00 1.32 -16.76
CA THR A 579 -26.45 1.58 -15.39
C THR A 579 -26.60 0.27 -14.63
N PHE A 580 -25.97 0.21 -13.46
CA PHE A 580 -26.05 -0.91 -12.51
C PHE A 580 -26.57 -0.44 -11.15
N VAL A 581 -27.08 -1.37 -10.36
CA VAL A 581 -27.35 -1.22 -8.92
C VAL A 581 -26.52 -2.23 -8.15
N ALA A 582 -25.77 -1.76 -7.15
CA ALA A 582 -25.07 -2.61 -6.21
C ALA A 582 -26.07 -3.21 -5.21
N LYS A 583 -26.11 -4.54 -5.07
CA LYS A 583 -27.02 -5.20 -4.13
C LYS A 583 -26.54 -4.98 -2.69
N PRO A 584 -27.46 -5.00 -1.70
CA PRO A 584 -27.08 -4.99 -0.30
C PRO A 584 -26.15 -6.16 0.05
N ILE A 585 -25.05 -5.86 0.75
CA ILE A 585 -24.02 -6.83 1.19
C ILE A 585 -23.77 -6.66 2.69
N THR A 586 -23.24 -7.69 3.34
CA THR A 586 -22.94 -7.68 4.79
C THR A 586 -21.47 -7.45 5.12
N ALA A 587 -20.60 -7.52 4.12
CA ALA A 587 -19.17 -7.25 4.18
C ALA A 587 -18.73 -6.76 2.79
N PRO A 588 -17.67 -5.93 2.67
CA PRO A 588 -17.17 -5.48 1.37
C PRO A 588 -16.91 -6.64 0.43
N VAL A 589 -17.29 -6.49 -0.84
CA VAL A 589 -17.16 -7.52 -1.86
C VAL A 589 -16.60 -6.91 -3.14
N GLU A 590 -15.54 -7.51 -3.68
CA GLU A 590 -15.11 -7.24 -5.05
C GLU A 590 -16.12 -7.78 -6.02
N THR A 591 -16.41 -6.97 -7.02
CA THR A 591 -17.11 -7.43 -8.19
C THR A 591 -16.45 -6.88 -9.44
N ALA A 592 -16.80 -7.48 -10.57
CA ALA A 592 -16.34 -7.06 -11.87
C ALA A 592 -17.50 -6.90 -12.84
N VAL A 593 -17.31 -6.00 -13.80
CA VAL A 593 -18.05 -5.95 -15.06
C VAL A 593 -17.02 -6.19 -16.17
N ALA A 594 -17.20 -7.22 -16.96
CA ALA A 594 -16.37 -7.52 -18.12
C ALA A 594 -17.14 -7.31 -19.42
N VAL A 595 -16.42 -6.94 -20.47
CA VAL A 595 -16.95 -6.88 -21.84
C VAL A 595 -16.17 -7.85 -22.71
N ASP A 596 -16.89 -8.75 -23.38
CA ASP A 596 -16.35 -9.81 -24.24
C ASP A 596 -17.11 -9.87 -25.57
N ASN A 597 -16.59 -10.65 -26.51
CA ASN A 597 -17.17 -10.85 -27.85
C ASN A 597 -17.45 -9.53 -28.58
N VAL A 598 -16.55 -8.56 -28.47
CA VAL A 598 -16.71 -7.25 -29.14
C VAL A 598 -16.39 -7.39 -30.62
N ILE A 599 -17.40 -7.33 -31.46
CA ILE A 599 -17.30 -7.42 -32.91
C ILE A 599 -17.80 -6.10 -33.51
N LEU A 600 -16.98 -5.50 -34.37
CA LEU A 600 -17.37 -4.32 -35.16
C LEU A 600 -17.62 -4.72 -36.60
N ALA A 601 -18.72 -4.25 -37.17
CA ALA A 601 -19.06 -4.49 -38.57
C ALA A 601 -19.01 -3.19 -39.38
N ASN A 602 -18.35 -3.20 -40.54
CA ASN A 602 -18.30 -2.08 -41.48
C ASN A 602 -19.43 -2.16 -42.54
N GLY A 603 -19.53 -1.15 -43.40
CA GLY A 603 -20.59 -1.03 -44.42
C GLY A 603 -20.51 -2.07 -45.54
N GLN A 604 -19.40 -2.79 -45.64
CA GLN A 604 -19.16 -3.87 -46.60
C GLN A 604 -19.51 -5.25 -46.04
N GLY A 605 -19.91 -5.32 -44.76
CA GLY A 605 -20.20 -6.59 -44.08
C GLY A 605 -18.95 -7.33 -43.61
N GLN A 606 -17.81 -6.65 -43.49
CA GLN A 606 -16.61 -7.21 -42.87
C GLN A 606 -16.69 -7.01 -41.36
N GLU A 607 -16.15 -7.99 -40.62
CA GLU A 607 -16.16 -8.01 -39.16
C GLU A 607 -14.74 -7.90 -38.61
N LEU A 608 -14.57 -7.11 -37.55
CA LEU A 608 -13.34 -6.99 -36.78
C LEU A 608 -13.61 -7.42 -35.34
N GLN A 609 -12.88 -8.44 -34.89
CA GLN A 609 -12.84 -8.80 -33.48
C GLN A 609 -11.96 -7.81 -32.73
N VAL A 610 -12.52 -7.21 -31.69
CA VAL A 610 -11.81 -6.30 -30.80
C VAL A 610 -11.60 -7.01 -29.44
N PRO A 611 -10.39 -6.97 -28.86
CA PRO A 611 -10.17 -7.47 -27.51
C PRO A 611 -11.07 -6.75 -26.50
N GLY A 612 -11.67 -7.52 -25.60
CA GLY A 612 -12.46 -6.99 -24.48
C GLY A 612 -11.63 -6.58 -23.28
N SER A 613 -12.29 -6.16 -22.20
CA SER A 613 -11.65 -5.76 -20.94
C SER A 613 -12.52 -6.12 -19.74
N THR A 614 -11.93 -6.09 -18.55
CA THR A 614 -12.64 -6.19 -17.28
C THR A 614 -12.43 -4.93 -16.44
N LEU A 615 -13.51 -4.35 -15.92
CA LEU A 615 -13.51 -3.33 -14.88
C LEU A 615 -13.84 -4.00 -13.54
N THR A 616 -12.94 -3.88 -12.58
CA THR A 616 -13.12 -4.36 -11.19
C THR A 616 -13.31 -3.17 -10.24
N PHE A 617 -14.17 -3.31 -9.24
CA PHE A 617 -14.42 -2.27 -8.24
C PHE A 617 -14.99 -2.89 -6.96
N ASP A 618 -14.82 -2.19 -5.83
CA ASP A 618 -15.39 -2.59 -4.54
C ASP A 618 -16.88 -2.25 -4.46
N VAL A 619 -17.70 -3.18 -3.96
CA VAL A 619 -18.96 -2.82 -3.31
C VAL A 619 -18.71 -2.71 -1.82
N MET A 620 -18.85 -1.50 -1.30
CA MET A 620 -18.67 -1.19 0.11
C MET A 620 -19.99 -1.32 0.87
N VAL A 621 -19.93 -1.78 2.10
CA VAL A 621 -21.09 -1.74 3.00
C VAL A 621 -21.50 -0.28 3.21
N GLU A 622 -22.81 -0.05 3.40
CA GLU A 622 -23.30 1.29 3.75
C GLU A 622 -22.61 1.78 5.04
N PRO A 623 -22.04 3.00 5.07
CA PRO A 623 -21.40 3.54 6.26
C PRO A 623 -22.39 3.60 7.41
N VAL A 624 -22.03 2.99 8.55
CA VAL A 624 -22.88 3.01 9.73
C VAL A 624 -22.74 4.35 10.45
N ASP A 625 -23.87 4.98 10.82
CA ASP A 625 -23.87 6.24 11.58
C ASP A 625 -23.29 6.04 13.00
N LYS A 626 -22.28 6.85 13.34
CA LYS A 626 -21.57 6.83 14.62
C LYS A 626 -21.85 8.04 15.51
N ALA A 627 -22.73 8.95 15.11
CA ALA A 627 -22.97 10.21 15.80
C ALA A 627 -23.39 9.99 17.27
N ALA A 628 -24.23 8.98 17.52
CA ALA A 628 -24.66 8.63 18.87
C ALA A 628 -23.50 8.16 19.76
N LEU A 629 -22.61 7.31 19.23
CA LEU A 629 -21.44 6.81 19.96
C LEU A 629 -20.44 7.94 20.26
N HIS A 630 -20.15 8.82 19.29
CA HIS A 630 -19.30 9.99 19.53
C HIS A 630 -19.88 10.94 20.59
N THR A 631 -21.20 11.13 20.58
CA THR A 631 -21.88 11.95 21.61
C THR A 631 -21.73 11.31 22.99
N LEU A 632 -21.89 9.99 23.09
CA LEU A 632 -21.74 9.25 24.35
C LEU A 632 -20.29 9.30 24.87
N ILE A 633 -19.30 9.12 24.00
CA ILE A 633 -17.87 9.26 24.32
C ILE A 633 -17.57 10.66 24.85
N SER A 634 -18.03 11.70 24.15
CA SER A 634 -17.82 13.10 24.57
C SER A 634 -18.44 13.39 25.93
N SER A 635 -19.63 12.85 26.20
CA SER A 635 -20.30 12.95 27.50
C SER A 635 -19.54 12.24 28.61
N ALA A 636 -19.04 11.03 28.34
CA ALA A 636 -18.22 10.27 29.28
C ALA A 636 -16.90 10.96 29.60
N GLN A 637 -16.21 11.49 28.58
CA GLN A 637 -14.95 12.23 28.76
C GLN A 637 -15.18 13.48 29.61
N SER A 638 -16.25 14.23 29.36
CA SER A 638 -16.62 15.40 30.17
C SER A 638 -16.83 15.05 31.65
N LYS A 639 -17.36 13.86 31.96
CA LYS A 639 -17.52 13.37 33.34
C LYS A 639 -16.18 13.04 33.99
N VAL A 640 -15.27 12.37 33.26
CA VAL A 640 -13.90 12.10 33.74
C VAL A 640 -13.17 13.40 34.02
N ASP A 641 -13.25 14.38 33.11
CA ASP A 641 -12.54 15.65 33.21
C ASP A 641 -13.05 16.49 34.41
N ALA A 642 -14.37 16.49 34.64
CA ALA A 642 -14.99 17.19 35.77
C ALA A 642 -14.81 16.49 37.12
N ALA A 643 -14.53 15.19 37.14
CA ALA A 643 -14.45 14.41 38.37
C ALA A 643 -13.14 14.62 39.12
N VAL A 644 -13.26 14.74 40.44
CA VAL A 644 -12.14 14.74 41.39
C VAL A 644 -12.19 13.44 42.18
N GLU A 645 -11.10 12.67 42.17
CA GLU A 645 -10.97 11.47 43.00
C GLU A 645 -10.50 11.82 44.42
N GLY A 646 -10.99 11.08 45.41
CA GLY A 646 -10.59 11.23 46.80
C GLY A 646 -11.60 10.61 47.75
N THR A 647 -11.60 11.06 49.01
CA THR A 647 -12.44 10.48 50.08
C THR A 647 -13.52 11.44 50.59
N ALA A 648 -13.67 12.62 50.00
CA ALA A 648 -14.63 13.63 50.45
C ALA A 648 -15.99 13.49 49.74
N HIS A 649 -17.04 14.06 50.35
CA HIS A 649 -18.36 14.12 49.72
C HIS A 649 -18.31 14.76 48.33
N GLY A 650 -19.00 14.13 47.37
CA GLY A 650 -19.08 14.60 45.98
C GLY A 650 -17.88 14.23 45.12
N GLN A 651 -16.78 13.74 45.71
CA GLN A 651 -15.65 13.13 45.01
C GLN A 651 -15.97 11.69 44.60
N TYR A 652 -15.13 11.12 43.74
CA TYR A 652 -15.23 9.74 43.28
C TYR A 652 -14.14 8.88 43.92
N ILE A 653 -14.42 7.60 44.10
CA ILE A 653 -13.44 6.64 44.63
C ILE A 653 -12.18 6.61 43.76
N THR A 654 -11.00 6.61 44.39
CA THR A 654 -9.71 6.56 43.70
C THR A 654 -9.62 5.36 42.74
N GLY A 655 -9.21 5.62 41.51
CA GLY A 655 -9.11 4.63 40.43
C GLY A 655 -10.36 4.50 39.56
N SER A 656 -11.50 5.08 39.93
CA SER A 656 -12.72 5.00 39.10
C SER A 656 -12.60 5.77 37.80
N LYS A 657 -11.84 6.89 37.76
CA LYS A 657 -11.55 7.63 36.51
C LYS A 657 -10.78 6.77 35.52
N ALA A 658 -9.78 6.01 35.99
CA ALA A 658 -8.98 5.14 35.13
C ALA A 658 -9.84 4.03 34.50
N LEU A 659 -10.80 3.47 35.25
CA LEU A 659 -11.73 2.46 34.74
C LEU A 659 -12.68 3.02 33.68
N LEU A 660 -13.24 4.22 33.90
CA LEU A 660 -14.08 4.88 32.89
C LEU A 660 -13.26 5.29 31.67
N GLN A 661 -12.04 5.81 31.86
CA GLN A 661 -11.14 6.15 30.75
C GLN A 661 -10.82 4.94 29.88
N ALA A 662 -10.54 3.77 30.47
CA ALA A 662 -10.30 2.55 29.71
C ALA A 662 -11.53 2.10 28.89
N ALA A 663 -12.75 2.37 29.35
CA ALA A 663 -13.96 2.10 28.58
C ALA A 663 -14.16 3.13 27.45
N ILE A 664 -13.85 4.40 27.70
CA ILE A 664 -13.83 5.47 26.68
C ILE A 664 -12.85 5.11 25.56
N ASP A 665 -11.62 4.71 25.90
CA ASP A 665 -10.58 4.38 24.92
C ASP A 665 -11.01 3.20 24.02
N LYS A 666 -11.69 2.19 24.59
CA LYS A 666 -12.26 1.08 23.81
C LYS A 666 -13.39 1.51 22.89
N ALA A 667 -14.30 2.35 23.35
CA ALA A 667 -15.39 2.88 22.54
C ALA A 667 -14.85 3.78 21.41
N GLN A 668 -13.83 4.59 21.71
CA GLN A 668 -13.13 5.43 20.73
C GLN A 668 -12.44 4.59 19.66
N ALA A 669 -11.76 3.50 20.05
CA ALA A 669 -11.15 2.57 19.10
C ALA A 669 -12.16 1.93 18.13
N VAL A 670 -13.41 1.68 18.56
CA VAL A 670 -14.49 1.23 17.67
C VAL A 670 -15.00 2.38 16.79
N ALA A 671 -15.14 3.58 17.34
CA ALA A 671 -15.57 4.76 16.58
C ALA A 671 -14.58 5.12 15.45
N ASP A 672 -13.28 4.97 15.70
CA ASP A 672 -12.20 5.27 14.75
C ASP A 672 -12.03 4.20 13.65
N GLN A 673 -12.61 3.02 13.81
CA GLN A 673 -12.58 1.98 12.77
C GLN A 673 -13.42 2.39 11.57
N ALA A 674 -12.80 2.61 10.41
CA ALA A 674 -13.49 2.99 9.18
C ALA A 674 -14.66 2.05 8.80
N GLN A 675 -14.57 0.76 9.17
CA GLN A 675 -15.53 -0.29 8.81
C GLN A 675 -16.20 -0.97 10.02
N ALA A 676 -16.44 -0.23 11.11
CA ALA A 676 -17.16 -0.78 12.27
C ALA A 676 -18.58 -1.22 11.90
N THR A 677 -18.98 -2.42 12.31
CA THR A 677 -20.35 -2.93 12.13
C THR A 677 -21.32 -2.28 13.12
N GLN A 678 -22.62 -2.24 12.78
CA GLN A 678 -23.65 -1.77 13.70
C GLN A 678 -23.63 -2.52 15.03
N GLN A 679 -23.39 -3.83 15.00
CA GLN A 679 -23.31 -4.63 16.22
C GLN A 679 -22.13 -4.22 17.12
N GLN A 680 -20.98 -3.90 16.54
CA GLN A 680 -19.82 -3.41 17.30
C GLN A 680 -20.10 -2.02 17.91
N ILE A 681 -20.76 -1.13 17.16
CA ILE A 681 -21.16 0.20 17.64
C ILE A 681 -22.15 0.06 18.81
N ASP A 682 -23.16 -0.79 18.66
CA ASP A 682 -24.17 -1.04 19.70
C ASP A 682 -23.54 -1.63 20.97
N GLN A 683 -22.61 -2.59 20.82
CA GLN A 683 -21.91 -3.18 21.95
C GLN A 683 -20.99 -2.16 22.64
N ALA A 684 -20.24 -1.37 21.89
CA ALA A 684 -19.39 -0.31 22.44
C ALA A 684 -20.21 0.73 23.21
N ALA A 685 -21.38 1.11 22.69
CA ALA A 685 -22.30 2.01 23.37
C ALA A 685 -22.85 1.40 24.67
N ALA A 686 -23.24 0.12 24.65
CA ALA A 686 -23.74 -0.58 25.83
C ALA A 686 -22.66 -0.70 26.93
N ASP A 687 -21.44 -1.09 26.56
CA ASP A 687 -20.31 -1.23 27.47
C ASP A 687 -19.92 0.12 28.10
N LEU A 688 -19.87 1.19 27.29
CA LEU A 688 -19.59 2.54 27.78
C LEU A 688 -20.71 3.05 28.70
N THR A 689 -21.97 2.75 28.40
CA THR A 689 -23.11 3.11 29.27
C THR A 689 -23.03 2.42 30.63
N LEU A 690 -22.65 1.15 30.65
CA LEU A 690 -22.41 0.41 31.90
C LEU A 690 -21.25 1.01 32.70
N ALA A 691 -20.15 1.36 32.03
CA ALA A 691 -19.00 2.00 32.67
C ALA A 691 -19.35 3.37 33.27
N ILE A 692 -20.13 4.20 32.55
CA ILE A 692 -20.64 5.47 33.07
C ILE A 692 -21.50 5.23 34.32
N THR A 693 -22.38 4.24 34.30
CA THR A 693 -23.24 3.90 35.45
C THR A 693 -22.41 3.48 36.67
N ALA A 694 -21.38 2.66 36.46
CA ALA A 694 -20.47 2.24 37.52
C ALA A 694 -19.66 3.42 38.08
N PHE A 695 -19.22 4.33 37.21
CA PHE A 695 -18.51 5.55 37.57
C PHE A 695 -19.38 6.51 38.39
N GLU A 696 -20.62 6.76 37.97
CA GLU A 696 -21.55 7.59 38.77
C GLU A 696 -21.85 6.96 40.13
N SER A 697 -21.95 5.63 40.16
CA SER A 697 -22.12 4.88 41.40
C SER A 697 -20.90 4.93 42.32
N SER A 698 -19.70 5.31 41.83
CA SER A 698 -18.51 5.48 42.68
C SER A 698 -18.44 6.84 43.36
N ARG A 699 -19.43 7.72 43.13
CA ARG A 699 -19.51 9.02 43.78
C ARG A 699 -19.83 8.87 45.28
N ILE A 700 -19.04 9.54 46.11
CA ILE A 700 -19.15 9.49 47.57
C ILE A 700 -20.32 10.39 48.03
N SER A 701 -21.35 9.78 48.60
CA SER A 701 -22.47 10.48 49.25
C SER A 701 -22.40 10.30 50.76
N VAL A 702 -22.57 11.40 51.50
CA VAL A 702 -22.59 11.40 52.98
C VAL A 702 -24.00 11.59 53.55
N ASP A 703 -24.99 11.78 52.68
CA ASP A 703 -26.40 11.59 53.03
C ASP A 703 -26.66 10.08 52.95
N VAL A 704 -26.64 9.45 54.12
CA VAL A 704 -26.65 7.99 54.27
C VAL A 704 -28.09 7.48 54.39
N ASN A 705 -29.01 8.32 54.86
CA ASN A 705 -30.42 7.98 55.01
C ASN A 705 -31.28 8.38 53.80
N GLY A 706 -30.74 9.17 52.87
CA GLY A 706 -31.40 9.62 51.64
C GLY A 706 -32.50 10.65 51.88
N ASP A 707 -32.41 11.46 52.94
CA ASP A 707 -33.41 12.48 53.29
C ASP A 707 -33.11 13.88 52.70
N ASP A 708 -32.12 13.94 51.81
CA ASP A 708 -31.56 15.14 51.17
C ASP A 708 -30.94 16.13 52.17
N LYS A 709 -30.58 15.68 53.38
CA LYS A 709 -29.89 16.48 54.41
C LYS A 709 -28.73 15.68 54.98
N VAL A 710 -27.60 16.37 55.19
CA VAL A 710 -26.45 15.80 55.90
C VAL A 710 -26.50 16.28 57.34
N SER A 711 -26.81 15.38 58.27
CA SER A 711 -27.04 15.72 59.67
C SER A 711 -26.38 14.73 60.63
N VAL A 712 -26.50 15.00 61.94
CA VAL A 712 -26.06 14.03 62.97
C VAL A 712 -26.81 12.70 62.85
N GLY A 713 -27.98 12.66 62.18
CA GLY A 713 -28.68 11.43 61.81
C GLY A 713 -27.84 10.51 60.92
N ASP A 714 -27.20 11.05 59.88
CA ASP A 714 -26.31 10.31 58.98
C ASP A 714 -25.05 9.83 59.71
N LEU A 715 -24.48 10.72 60.51
CA LEU A 715 -23.32 10.38 61.35
C LEU A 715 -23.64 9.23 62.32
N ALA A 716 -24.86 9.19 62.87
CA ALA A 716 -25.30 8.12 63.75
C ALA A 716 -25.45 6.78 63.02
N ILE A 717 -25.85 6.79 61.74
CA ILE A 717 -25.93 5.56 60.92
C ILE A 717 -24.53 5.01 60.64
N VAL A 718 -23.58 5.86 60.27
CA VAL A 718 -22.17 5.46 60.10
C VAL A 718 -21.60 4.93 61.43
N ALA A 719 -21.84 5.64 62.54
CA ALA A 719 -21.36 5.23 63.86
C ALA A 719 -21.95 3.89 64.33
N ALA A 720 -23.21 3.61 64.00
CA ALA A 720 -23.86 2.33 64.32
C ALA A 720 -23.19 1.14 63.59
N GLY A 721 -22.61 1.39 62.42
CA GLY A 721 -21.86 0.40 61.64
C GLY A 721 -20.37 0.34 61.94
N TYR A 722 -19.83 1.18 62.83
CA TYR A 722 -18.39 1.30 63.03
C TYR A 722 -17.72 -0.02 63.41
N GLY A 723 -16.64 -0.36 62.68
CA GLY A 723 -15.87 -1.59 62.83
C GLY A 723 -16.39 -2.77 62.00
N LYS A 724 -17.51 -2.62 61.29
CA LYS A 724 -18.04 -3.65 60.37
C LYS A 724 -17.20 -3.75 59.12
N LYS A 725 -17.13 -4.95 58.56
CA LYS A 725 -16.46 -5.25 57.28
C LYS A 725 -17.44 -5.89 56.31
N SER A 726 -17.18 -5.74 55.03
CA SER A 726 -17.94 -6.36 53.92
C SER A 726 -18.05 -7.88 54.01
N THR A 727 -17.17 -8.53 54.78
CA THR A 727 -17.18 -9.96 55.05
C THR A 727 -18.03 -10.37 56.26
N ASP A 728 -18.57 -9.42 57.03
CA ASP A 728 -19.42 -9.72 58.18
C ASP A 728 -20.83 -10.13 57.73
N SER A 729 -21.39 -11.15 58.38
CA SER A 729 -22.69 -11.75 58.00
C SER A 729 -23.89 -10.79 58.06
N ASP A 730 -23.76 -9.67 58.77
CA ASP A 730 -24.78 -8.62 58.89
C ASP A 730 -24.41 -7.33 58.16
N TRP A 731 -23.39 -7.36 57.28
CA TRP A 731 -22.93 -6.22 56.50
C TRP A 731 -24.06 -5.48 55.78
N ASP A 732 -24.99 -6.21 55.15
CA ASP A 732 -26.10 -5.59 54.41
C ASP A 732 -26.96 -4.64 55.24
N LYS A 733 -26.99 -4.80 56.57
CA LYS A 733 -27.71 -3.89 57.49
C LYS A 733 -26.97 -2.57 57.70
N PHE A 734 -25.65 -2.56 57.56
CA PHE A 734 -24.77 -1.45 57.91
C PHE A 734 -24.05 -0.85 56.70
N LYS A 735 -24.04 -1.51 55.54
CA LYS A 735 -23.28 -1.13 54.34
C LYS A 735 -23.49 0.30 53.84
N ALA A 736 -24.61 0.93 54.19
CA ALA A 736 -24.84 2.34 53.87
C ALA A 736 -23.84 3.26 54.60
N GLY A 737 -23.31 2.83 55.74
CA GLY A 737 -22.29 3.55 56.51
C GLY A 737 -20.87 3.45 55.95
N ASP A 738 -20.63 2.60 54.95
CA ASP A 738 -19.36 2.54 54.21
C ASP A 738 -19.39 3.59 53.09
N VAL A 739 -19.07 4.81 53.48
CA VAL A 739 -19.24 6.02 52.66
C VAL A 739 -18.14 6.09 51.60
N ASN A 740 -16.92 5.68 51.95
CA ASN A 740 -15.78 5.67 51.02
C ASN A 740 -15.72 4.38 50.17
N LYS A 741 -16.56 3.37 50.48
CA LYS A 741 -16.68 2.07 49.80
C LYS A 741 -15.41 1.24 49.80
N ASP A 742 -14.61 1.32 50.86
CA ASP A 742 -13.41 0.49 51.03
C ASP A 742 -13.71 -0.90 51.62
N GLY A 743 -14.99 -1.17 51.92
CA GLY A 743 -15.46 -2.42 52.47
C GLY A 743 -15.28 -2.53 53.99
N ILE A 744 -14.98 -1.43 54.67
CA ILE A 744 -14.87 -1.31 56.12
C ILE A 744 -15.56 -0.01 56.54
N ILE A 745 -16.33 -0.03 57.62
CA ILE A 745 -16.87 1.21 58.21
C ILE A 745 -15.93 1.64 59.33
N ASP A 746 -15.17 2.69 59.13
CA ASP A 746 -14.16 3.13 60.09
C ASP A 746 -14.17 4.64 60.37
N ILE A 747 -13.07 5.14 60.93
CA ILE A 747 -12.95 6.53 61.34
C ILE A 747 -12.92 7.48 60.13
N HIS A 748 -12.50 6.99 58.96
CA HIS A 748 -12.49 7.76 57.73
C HIS A 748 -13.91 8.04 57.25
N ASP A 749 -14.83 7.08 57.29
CA ASP A 749 -16.25 7.31 56.97
C ASP A 749 -16.90 8.33 57.91
N LEU A 750 -16.71 8.12 59.22
CA LEU A 750 -17.21 9.03 60.25
C LEU A 750 -16.68 10.46 60.06
N THR A 751 -15.39 10.59 59.76
CA THR A 751 -14.75 11.89 59.57
C THR A 751 -15.25 12.57 58.30
N THR A 752 -15.54 11.82 57.23
CA THR A 752 -16.08 12.36 55.98
C THR A 752 -17.48 12.93 56.17
N VAL A 753 -18.36 12.22 56.88
CA VAL A 753 -19.71 12.73 57.22
C VAL A 753 -19.62 13.92 58.18
N ALA A 754 -18.84 13.80 59.25
CA ALA A 754 -18.69 14.87 60.26
C ALA A 754 -18.12 16.16 59.65
N ARG A 755 -17.14 16.05 58.74
CA ARG A 755 -16.56 17.21 58.05
C ARG A 755 -17.63 17.94 57.22
N LYS A 756 -18.46 17.21 56.47
CA LYS A 756 -19.53 17.83 55.69
C LYS A 756 -20.57 18.51 56.57
N ILE A 757 -20.96 17.91 57.70
CA ILE A 757 -21.89 18.54 58.66
C ILE A 757 -21.34 19.88 59.17
N LEU A 758 -20.03 19.97 59.40
CA LEU A 758 -19.37 21.20 59.85
C LEU A 758 -19.16 22.26 58.75
N GLU A 759 -19.16 21.84 57.49
CA GLU A 759 -19.07 22.70 56.30
C GLU A 759 -20.43 23.19 55.78
N SER A 760 -21.52 22.60 56.28
CA SER A 760 -22.92 22.90 55.93
C SER A 760 -23.49 23.98 56.83
#